data_AF-A0A932L0R3-F1
#
_entry.id   AF-A0A932L0R3-F1
#
_cell.length_a   1.000
_cell.length_b   1.000
_cell.length_c   1.000
_cell.angle_alpha   90.00
_cell.angle_beta   90.00
_cell.angle_gamma   90.00
#
_symmetry.space_group_name_H-M   'P 1'
#
loop_
_entity.id
_entity.type
_entity.pdbx_description
1 polymer ?
#
loop_
_entity_poly.entity_id
_entity_poly.type
_entity_poly.pdbx_seq_one_letter_code
_entity_poly.pdbx_strand_id
1 'polypeptide(L)'
;MSMTPPWYEVDLRERLRRDGSGWAAELPEFAWLAGPGSPLLVLDDGQPVPEYRHEGSRLWFRSRNDGDLPALGQTVTASLPSHASAIPGQTYLLLGELDGVFTQHGWIWTITPAALRQIHRMPWTVEDSPLVLLEDGSPLALVRHDTGELERRPGWYHGKDGRLFFRTRDDSDPNRNGRRYSLAVNTLEGWTLPVLQWPAWGQFRRLPDGQELPAYASLGLTNKCNLRCGICGSQHHLDQMKLPRSFTDIGEIRAIAATTFPFLREVELNSYGEPVLHPDFPEILDLIHHHHCLIKLQTNATLLRPAIIDRLVRQSGFIVLSIDAIGPLFEIVRKPGKWADVEDGVTALLRRRDPARLRIALYPTVTRRTLPAMLEILEWAHGLGIEFVHYHLYEPIENGEEEEPTAHDLAAQETRLRQWLRDHPDAPDVQIGMTWLKLDVMNAVPDVYKKSSPRPHPSHPLPKADPAAHADHLCQAPWQQLDFGLNGEVHVCCRSQTSPLGRADSIEAFCATWFGQTMQDLRQSLLRRTSTANVLPECAVCVESFTGQPPRTTIALPKGSITLRRPFLADGGHCVLVNLPGQSPPWGDTCESPDWSRWTLYEDERPLGPAHSQHVEIRSDGGGRYSHWQTKVYFSSSDNSSPNTNRRLYSLCPPKAKGVVARLLRWWQRRTG
;
A
#
# COMPACT_ATOMS: atom_id res chain seq x y z
N MET A 1 27.71 -46.81 12.23
CA MET A 1 26.94 -46.40 13.42
C MET A 1 27.31 -44.95 13.68
N SER A 2 26.41 -44.01 13.36
CA SER A 2 26.61 -42.59 13.70
C SER A 2 26.44 -42.47 15.20
N MET A 3 27.54 -42.21 15.92
CA MET A 3 27.47 -41.85 17.33
C MET A 3 26.92 -40.43 17.41
N THR A 4 25.87 -40.24 18.21
CA THR A 4 25.36 -38.91 18.51
C THR A 4 26.38 -38.18 19.39
N PRO A 5 26.74 -36.91 19.11
CA PRO A 5 27.72 -36.20 19.92
C PRO A 5 27.30 -36.12 21.40
N PRO A 6 28.25 -36.24 22.34
CA PRO A 6 27.96 -36.17 23.78
C PRO A 6 27.48 -34.77 24.18
N TRP A 7 26.69 -34.71 25.25
CA TRP A 7 26.22 -33.47 25.85
C TRP A 7 27.30 -32.89 26.78
N TYR A 8 27.53 -31.58 26.70
CA TYR A 8 28.49 -30.86 27.54
C TYR A 8 27.77 -29.97 28.54
N GLU A 9 28.20 -29.97 29.81
CA GLU A 9 27.59 -29.24 30.94
C GLU A 9 28.37 -27.98 31.30
N VAL A 10 27.67 -26.86 31.53
CA VAL A 10 28.23 -25.63 32.10
C VAL A 10 27.31 -25.14 33.23
N ASP A 11 27.89 -24.90 34.41
CA ASP A 11 27.18 -24.24 35.53
C ASP A 11 27.29 -22.73 35.40
N LEU A 12 26.15 -22.07 35.13
CA LEU A 12 26.08 -20.63 34.90
C LEU A 12 26.40 -19.82 36.17
N ARG A 13 26.27 -20.42 37.36
CA ARG A 13 26.54 -19.75 38.65
C ARG A 13 28.03 -19.48 38.90
N GLU A 14 28.93 -20.30 38.36
CA GLU A 14 30.37 -20.11 38.53
C GLU A 14 30.94 -19.03 37.61
N ARG A 15 30.40 -18.88 36.39
CA ARG A 15 30.92 -17.91 35.40
C ARG A 15 30.40 -16.48 35.59
N LEU A 16 29.16 -16.29 36.06
CA LEU A 16 28.59 -14.96 36.33
C LEU A 16 29.20 -14.25 37.55
N ARG A 17 29.94 -14.97 38.41
CA ARG A 17 30.59 -14.38 39.59
C ARG A 17 31.89 -13.61 39.30
N ARG A 18 32.39 -13.64 38.05
CA ARG A 18 33.74 -13.16 37.75
C ARG A 18 33.82 -11.70 37.29
N ASP A 19 32.70 -11.04 37.02
CA ASP A 19 32.64 -9.59 36.98
C ASP A 19 32.06 -9.09 38.31
N GLY A 20 32.74 -8.12 38.93
CA GLY A 20 32.40 -7.63 40.27
C GLY A 20 31.12 -6.78 40.34
N SER A 21 30.20 -6.88 39.37
CA SER A 21 28.93 -6.14 39.38
C SER A 21 27.80 -7.07 39.82
N GLY A 22 27.51 -7.05 41.12
CA GLY A 22 26.52 -7.91 41.73
C GLY A 22 25.13 -7.78 41.12
N TRP A 23 24.68 -8.83 40.44
CA TRP A 23 23.28 -9.17 40.27
C TRP A 23 23.11 -10.68 40.54
N ALA A 24 22.78 -11.01 41.78
CA ALA A 24 22.17 -12.30 42.11
C ALA A 24 20.66 -12.16 41.96
N ALA A 25 20.19 -12.01 40.72
CA ALA A 25 18.78 -12.27 40.40
C ALA A 25 18.65 -13.77 40.18
N GLU A 26 17.64 -14.39 40.81
CA GLU A 26 17.38 -15.82 40.64
C GLU A 26 17.18 -16.12 39.15
N LEU A 27 17.98 -17.08 38.64
CA LEU A 27 18.00 -17.55 37.25
C LEU A 27 16.71 -18.22 36.67
N PRO A 28 15.61 -18.52 37.40
CA PRO A 28 14.48 -19.23 36.78
C PRO A 28 13.76 -18.46 35.67
N GLU A 29 13.76 -17.12 35.68
CA GLU A 29 12.92 -16.33 34.77
C GLU A 29 13.53 -16.10 33.37
N PHE A 30 14.85 -16.23 33.20
CA PHE A 30 15.49 -16.05 31.89
C PHE A 30 15.48 -17.31 31.01
N ALA A 31 15.31 -18.49 31.60
CA ALA A 31 15.41 -19.76 30.87
C ALA A 31 14.26 -20.01 29.89
N TRP A 32 13.11 -19.34 30.06
CA TRP A 32 11.92 -19.53 29.23
C TRP A 32 11.95 -18.76 27.90
N LEU A 33 12.88 -17.82 27.72
CA LEU A 33 13.00 -16.98 26.51
C LEU A 33 13.96 -17.55 25.44
N ALA A 34 14.55 -18.71 25.71
CA ALA A 34 15.57 -19.31 24.86
C ALA A 34 15.02 -20.62 24.25
N GLY A 35 14.31 -20.50 23.14
CA GLY A 35 13.95 -21.64 22.28
C GLY A 35 15.14 -22.09 21.40
N PRO A 36 15.11 -23.31 20.84
CA PRO A 36 16.12 -23.78 19.89
C PRO A 36 16.27 -22.77 18.73
N GLY A 37 17.49 -22.28 18.49
CA GLY A 37 17.77 -21.25 17.48
C GLY A 37 17.70 -19.79 17.96
N SER A 38 17.54 -19.53 19.27
CA SER A 38 17.60 -18.18 19.84
C SER A 38 18.98 -17.52 19.65
N PRO A 39 19.06 -16.25 19.18
CA PRO A 39 20.32 -15.54 18.95
C PRO A 39 21.07 -15.15 20.23
N LEU A 40 20.55 -15.51 21.41
CA LEU A 40 21.08 -15.17 22.72
C LEU A 40 22.30 -16.01 23.15
N LEU A 41 22.57 -17.13 22.48
CA LEU A 41 23.75 -17.97 22.73
C LEU A 41 24.55 -18.16 21.45
N VAL A 42 25.65 -17.42 21.35
CA VAL A 42 26.60 -17.43 20.24
C VAL A 42 27.95 -17.97 20.71
N LEU A 43 28.59 -18.77 19.87
CA LEU A 43 29.99 -19.19 20.06
C LEU A 43 30.93 -18.00 19.80
N ASP A 44 32.22 -18.13 20.14
CA ASP A 44 33.23 -17.08 19.95
C ASP A 44 33.39 -16.65 18.48
N ASP A 45 32.92 -17.45 17.53
CA ASP A 45 32.88 -17.13 16.09
C ASP A 45 31.59 -16.40 15.65
N GLY A 46 30.72 -16.06 16.60
CA GLY A 46 29.45 -15.37 16.36
C GLY A 46 28.34 -16.25 15.81
N GLN A 47 28.52 -17.58 15.74
CA GLN A 47 27.49 -18.50 15.25
C GLN A 47 26.59 -19.01 16.38
N PRO A 48 25.25 -19.09 16.16
CA PRO A 48 24.31 -19.54 17.19
C PRO A 48 24.48 -21.03 17.51
N VAL A 49 24.32 -21.37 18.79
CA VAL A 49 24.40 -22.78 19.24
C VAL A 49 23.16 -23.55 18.75
N PRO A 50 23.33 -24.63 17.98
CA PRO A 50 22.22 -25.26 17.26
C PRO A 50 21.30 -26.12 18.15
N GLU A 51 21.83 -26.77 19.18
CA GLU A 51 21.07 -27.58 20.14
C GLU A 51 21.57 -27.35 21.58
N TYR A 52 20.65 -26.94 22.46
CA TYR A 52 20.89 -26.82 23.90
C TYR A 52 19.63 -27.18 24.70
N ARG A 53 19.82 -27.51 25.98
CA ARG A 53 18.77 -27.76 26.97
C ARG A 53 19.24 -27.25 28.34
N HIS A 54 18.31 -26.94 29.22
CA HIS A 54 18.62 -26.46 30.58
C HIS A 54 18.00 -27.36 31.65
N GLU A 55 18.69 -27.51 32.77
CA GLU A 55 18.17 -28.12 34.00
C GLU A 55 18.55 -27.22 35.18
N GLY A 56 17.61 -26.40 35.64
CA GLY A 56 17.89 -25.39 36.68
C GLY A 56 18.96 -24.39 36.22
N SER A 57 20.06 -24.26 36.97
CA SER A 57 21.19 -23.37 36.63
C SER A 57 22.25 -23.98 35.70
N ARG A 58 22.02 -25.21 35.23
CA ARG A 58 22.95 -25.96 34.39
C ARG A 58 22.48 -25.92 32.94
N LEU A 59 23.38 -25.48 32.06
CA LEU A 59 23.16 -25.45 30.63
C LEU A 59 23.89 -26.63 29.99
N TRP A 60 23.18 -27.38 29.15
CA TRP A 60 23.72 -28.49 28.39
C TRP A 60 23.64 -28.18 26.90
N PHE A 61 24.71 -28.40 26.13
CA PHE A 61 24.69 -28.17 24.67
C PHE A 61 25.49 -29.22 23.90
N ARG A 62 25.27 -29.28 22.58
CA ARG A 62 25.98 -30.16 21.65
C ARG A 62 26.79 -29.36 20.63
N SER A 63 28.05 -29.74 20.45
CA SER A 63 28.90 -29.23 19.36
C SER A 63 28.52 -29.88 18.03
N ARG A 64 28.67 -29.15 16.92
CA ARG A 64 28.41 -29.64 15.56
C ARG A 64 29.47 -30.61 15.04
N ASN A 65 30.68 -30.62 15.61
CA ASN A 65 31.79 -31.46 15.14
C ASN A 65 32.34 -32.35 16.26
N ASP A 66 32.43 -33.66 16.01
CA ASP A 66 33.16 -34.60 16.86
C ASP A 66 34.67 -34.29 16.77
N GLY A 67 35.23 -33.67 17.81
CA GLY A 67 36.67 -33.47 17.97
C GLY A 67 37.12 -32.04 18.29
N ASP A 68 36.29 -31.04 18.06
CA ASP A 68 36.60 -29.65 18.42
C ASP A 68 36.03 -29.33 19.80
N LEU A 69 36.78 -29.71 20.84
CA LEU A 69 36.61 -29.09 22.14
C LEU A 69 37.03 -27.61 22.03
N PRO A 70 36.25 -26.67 22.57
CA PRO A 70 36.80 -25.39 22.98
C PRO A 70 37.91 -25.70 23.98
N ALA A 71 39.16 -25.35 23.69
CA ALA A 71 40.22 -25.43 24.70
C ALA A 71 39.73 -24.73 25.97
N LEU A 72 39.98 -25.36 27.14
CA LEU A 72 39.64 -24.82 28.47
C LEU A 72 40.17 -23.37 28.58
N GLY A 73 39.30 -22.40 28.29
CA GLY A 73 39.71 -21.01 28.05
C GLY A 73 38.83 -20.20 27.09
N GLN A 74 37.99 -20.83 26.25
CA GLN A 74 37.06 -20.10 25.37
C GLN A 74 35.78 -19.64 26.12
N THR A 75 35.32 -18.44 25.80
CA THR A 75 34.37 -17.66 26.63
C THR A 75 33.04 -17.56 25.90
N VAL A 76 31.95 -18.08 26.48
CA VAL A 76 30.62 -17.85 25.88
C VAL A 76 30.20 -16.44 26.29
N THR A 77 30.02 -15.56 25.32
CA THR A 77 29.76 -14.13 25.57
C THR A 77 28.33 -13.79 25.16
N ALA A 78 27.53 -13.28 26.11
CA ALA A 78 26.23 -12.70 25.83
C ALA A 78 26.42 -11.23 25.44
N SER A 79 26.33 -10.92 24.15
CA SER A 79 26.51 -9.54 23.65
C SER A 79 25.17 -8.81 23.60
N LEU A 80 25.03 -7.73 24.38
CA LEU A 80 23.90 -6.78 24.26
C LEU A 80 24.34 -5.53 23.48
N PRO A 81 23.53 -4.99 22.55
CA PRO A 81 23.84 -3.73 21.88
C PRO A 81 23.82 -2.56 22.89
N SER A 82 24.89 -1.79 22.92
CA SER A 82 25.02 -0.58 23.73
C SER A 82 24.10 0.52 23.19
N HIS A 83 22.97 0.75 23.87
CA HIS A 83 22.21 2.01 24.03
C HIS A 83 20.71 1.71 24.22
N ALA A 84 20.36 1.13 25.37
CA ALA A 84 18.99 1.14 25.91
C ALA A 84 19.06 0.77 27.39
N SER A 85 19.17 1.76 28.27
CA SER A 85 18.96 1.54 29.70
C SER A 85 17.45 1.57 29.98
N ALA A 86 16.84 0.40 29.93
CA ALA A 86 15.51 0.09 30.44
C ALA A 86 15.51 -1.38 30.86
N ILE A 87 14.61 -1.77 31.75
CA ILE A 87 14.38 -3.16 32.18
C ILE A 87 14.43 -4.09 30.94
N PRO A 88 15.26 -5.16 30.92
CA PRO A 88 15.47 -5.95 29.71
C PRO A 88 14.15 -6.49 29.16
N GLY A 89 13.81 -6.11 27.93
CA GLY A 89 12.58 -6.56 27.27
C GLY A 89 11.36 -5.65 27.43
N GLN A 90 11.51 -4.40 27.86
CA GLN A 90 10.45 -3.38 27.77
C GLN A 90 10.91 -2.17 26.94
N THR A 91 10.15 -1.84 25.90
CA THR A 91 10.35 -0.65 25.06
C THR A 91 9.34 0.41 25.48
N TYR A 92 9.82 1.63 25.65
CA TYR A 92 9.02 2.76 26.08
C TYR A 92 9.02 3.83 24.99
N LEU A 93 7.84 4.31 24.60
CA LEU A 93 7.73 5.49 23.73
C LEU A 93 7.63 6.75 24.58
N LEU A 94 8.66 7.60 24.52
CA LEU A 94 8.70 8.87 25.25
C LEU A 94 7.70 9.88 24.67
N LEU A 95 6.80 10.39 25.50
CA LEU A 95 5.79 11.40 25.13
C LEU A 95 6.30 12.83 25.35
N GLY A 96 7.19 13.04 26.32
CA GLY A 96 7.79 14.35 26.62
C GLY A 96 8.36 14.45 28.02
N GLU A 97 9.24 15.42 28.25
CA GLU A 97 9.77 15.78 29.57
C GLU A 97 8.82 16.75 30.30
N LEU A 98 8.79 16.67 31.64
CA LEU A 98 7.93 17.46 32.52
C LEU A 98 8.78 18.53 33.23
N ASP A 99 8.72 19.78 32.77
CA ASP A 99 9.54 20.87 33.30
C ASP A 99 8.93 21.51 34.57
N GLY A 100 9.24 20.95 35.75
CA GLY A 100 9.10 21.65 37.04
C GLY A 100 7.67 22.04 37.44
N VAL A 101 6.66 21.25 37.05
CA VAL A 101 5.23 21.55 37.30
C VAL A 101 4.56 20.53 38.24
N PHE A 102 5.20 20.25 39.38
CA PHE A 102 4.70 19.31 40.38
C PHE A 102 4.17 20.03 41.62
N THR A 103 2.92 19.78 41.99
CA THR A 103 2.31 20.34 43.21
C THR A 103 2.29 19.29 44.32
N GLN A 104 2.70 19.67 45.53
CA GLN A 104 2.75 18.75 46.68
C GLN A 104 1.38 18.61 47.35
N HIS A 105 0.94 17.38 47.56
CA HIS A 105 -0.23 17.04 48.36
C HIS A 105 0.17 16.04 49.45
N GLY A 106 0.65 16.55 50.59
CA GLY A 106 1.20 15.71 51.66
C GLY A 106 2.53 15.08 51.26
N TRP A 107 2.60 13.75 51.23
CA TRP A 107 3.80 12.97 50.86
C TRP A 107 3.78 12.49 49.39
N ILE A 108 2.83 12.99 48.59
CA ILE A 108 2.60 12.61 47.19
C ILE A 108 2.64 13.88 46.32
N TRP A 109 3.17 13.77 45.10
CA TRP A 109 3.26 14.84 44.12
C TRP A 109 2.22 14.67 43.03
N THR A 110 1.67 15.79 42.54
CA THR A 110 0.65 15.79 41.50
C THR A 110 1.10 16.61 40.32
N ILE A 111 0.90 16.06 39.12
CA ILE A 111 1.09 16.77 37.86
C ILE A 111 -0.18 17.57 37.58
N THR A 112 -0.08 18.90 37.47
CA THR A 112 -1.27 19.73 37.24
C THR A 112 -1.85 19.47 35.85
N PRO A 113 -3.18 19.59 35.65
CA PRO A 113 -3.78 19.52 34.32
C PRO A 113 -3.21 20.55 33.32
N ALA A 114 -2.67 21.68 33.81
CA ALA A 114 -1.97 22.66 32.98
C ALA A 114 -0.62 22.14 32.47
N ALA A 115 0.12 21.37 33.27
CA ALA A 115 1.37 20.72 32.86
C ALA A 115 1.14 19.62 31.81
N LEU A 116 0.10 18.81 32.02
CA LEU A 116 -0.31 17.79 31.04
C LEU A 116 -0.71 18.42 29.70
N ARG A 117 -1.24 19.64 29.72
CA ARG A 117 -1.54 20.41 28.50
C ARG A 117 -0.29 20.90 27.77
N GLN A 118 0.85 21.09 28.43
CA GLN A 118 2.10 21.51 27.77
C GLN A 118 2.69 20.43 26.85
N ILE A 119 2.40 19.15 27.12
CA ILE A 119 2.72 18.01 26.22
C ILE A 119 1.73 17.95 25.03
N HIS A 120 1.04 19.07 24.73
CA HIS A 120 0.11 19.33 23.63
C HIS A 120 0.04 18.25 22.52
N ARG A 121 -1.06 17.47 22.51
CA ARG A 121 -1.84 16.98 21.32
C ARG A 121 -2.72 15.73 21.56
N MET A 122 -3.13 15.41 22.79
CA MET A 122 -4.00 14.24 23.04
C MET A 122 -5.49 14.62 23.21
N PRO A 123 -6.44 13.99 22.47
CA PRO A 123 -7.87 14.32 22.54
C PRO A 123 -8.69 13.42 23.50
N TRP A 124 -8.06 12.66 24.40
CA TRP A 124 -8.76 11.69 25.26
C TRP A 124 -8.81 12.11 26.74
N THR A 125 -9.81 11.62 27.46
CA THR A 125 -9.84 11.54 28.92
C THR A 125 -8.89 10.44 29.40
N VAL A 126 -8.09 10.75 30.43
CA VAL A 126 -6.89 10.00 30.88
C VAL A 126 -7.20 8.67 31.61
N GLU A 127 -8.48 8.28 31.75
CA GLU A 127 -8.89 7.17 32.62
C GLU A 127 -8.42 5.77 32.18
N ASP A 128 -8.10 5.54 30.90
CA ASP A 128 -7.76 4.20 30.38
C ASP A 128 -6.42 4.11 29.62
N SER A 129 -5.48 5.04 29.85
CA SER A 129 -4.21 5.07 29.08
C SER A 129 -3.04 4.35 29.78
N PRO A 130 -2.24 3.52 29.07
CA PRO A 130 -1.04 2.85 29.58
C PRO A 130 0.17 3.80 29.67
N LEU A 131 -0.05 4.96 30.28
CA LEU A 131 1.01 5.92 30.57
C LEU A 131 1.97 5.30 31.59
N VAL A 132 3.23 5.71 31.58
CA VAL A 132 4.25 5.36 32.57
C VAL A 132 5.03 6.63 32.85
N LEU A 133 5.19 6.97 34.13
CA LEU A 133 6.06 8.07 34.53
C LEU A 133 7.49 7.54 34.69
N LEU A 134 8.43 8.14 33.99
CA LEU A 134 9.86 7.85 34.06
C LEU A 134 10.55 8.88 34.97
N GLU A 135 11.45 8.40 35.82
CA GLU A 135 12.42 9.19 36.60
C GLU A 135 13.82 8.79 36.14
N ASP A 136 14.54 9.75 35.57
CA ASP A 136 15.84 9.60 34.89
C ASP A 136 15.84 8.46 33.85
N GLY A 137 14.75 8.37 33.09
CA GLY A 137 14.58 7.35 32.04
C GLY A 137 14.19 5.96 32.54
N SER A 138 14.02 5.78 33.85
CA SER A 138 13.59 4.51 34.44
C SER A 138 12.17 4.62 35.01
N PRO A 139 11.29 3.62 34.80
CA PRO A 139 9.89 3.69 35.21
C PRO A 139 9.74 3.77 36.73
N LEU A 140 8.79 4.59 37.17
CA LEU A 140 8.21 4.52 38.51
C LEU A 140 7.15 3.41 38.51
N ALA A 141 7.20 2.51 39.49
CA ALA A 141 6.29 1.37 39.54
C ALA A 141 4.82 1.82 39.60
N LEU A 142 3.92 1.08 38.97
CA LEU A 142 2.48 1.33 39.05
C LEU A 142 1.98 0.88 40.43
N VAL A 143 1.25 1.74 41.16
CA VAL A 143 0.57 1.35 42.41
C VAL A 143 -0.91 1.27 42.12
N ARG A 144 -1.47 0.06 41.97
CA ARG A 144 -2.92 -0.16 41.93
C ARG A 144 -3.46 -0.37 43.35
N HIS A 145 -4.64 0.18 43.64
CA HIS A 145 -5.46 -0.24 44.78
C HIS A 145 -6.94 -0.27 44.39
N ASP A 146 -7.59 -1.41 44.65
CA ASP A 146 -9.04 -1.59 44.44
C ASP A 146 -9.87 -1.27 45.71
N THR A 147 -9.24 -0.77 46.78
CA THR A 147 -9.91 -0.58 48.09
C THR A 147 -9.76 0.81 48.71
N GLY A 148 -9.12 1.77 48.04
CA GLY A 148 -9.06 3.17 48.50
C GLY A 148 -8.09 3.45 49.66
N GLU A 149 -7.26 2.50 50.08
CA GLU A 149 -6.12 2.76 50.98
C GLU A 149 -4.81 2.92 50.18
N LEU A 150 -3.97 3.88 50.57
CA LEU A 150 -2.70 4.20 49.90
C LEU A 150 -1.55 3.39 50.52
N GLU A 151 -0.95 2.45 49.78
CA GLU A 151 0.25 1.75 50.23
C GLU A 151 1.53 2.61 50.08
N ARG A 152 2.47 2.49 51.02
CA ARG A 152 3.70 3.30 51.12
C ARG A 152 4.85 2.78 50.24
N ARG A 153 4.67 2.70 48.92
CA ARG A 153 5.74 2.31 47.97
C ARG A 153 5.99 3.40 46.92
N PRO A 154 7.22 3.54 46.38
CA PRO A 154 7.48 4.46 45.28
C PRO A 154 6.72 3.99 44.04
N GLY A 155 5.91 4.90 43.50
CA GLY A 155 5.13 4.63 42.31
C GLY A 155 4.12 5.73 42.00
N TRP A 156 3.29 5.51 40.98
CA TRP A 156 2.33 6.49 40.48
C TRP A 156 0.95 5.87 40.20
N TYR A 157 -0.10 6.70 40.25
CA TYR A 157 -1.48 6.29 39.99
C TYR A 157 -2.35 7.45 39.45
N HIS A 158 -3.50 7.08 38.88
CA HIS A 158 -4.48 8.01 38.30
C HIS A 158 -5.61 8.35 39.29
N GLY A 159 -5.91 9.63 39.48
CA GLY A 159 -7.08 10.08 40.23
C GLY A 159 -8.32 10.23 39.34
N LYS A 160 -9.52 9.99 39.89
CA LYS A 160 -10.81 10.15 39.19
C LYS A 160 -11.07 11.56 38.61
N ASP A 161 -10.26 12.55 38.98
CA ASP A 161 -10.34 13.93 38.51
C ASP A 161 -9.36 14.25 37.35
N GLY A 162 -8.72 13.23 36.77
CA GLY A 162 -7.80 13.38 35.63
C GLY A 162 -6.39 13.84 36.02
N ARG A 163 -6.05 13.81 37.32
CA ARG A 163 -4.72 14.15 37.83
C ARG A 163 -3.85 12.91 37.98
N LEU A 164 -2.56 13.04 37.68
CA LEU A 164 -1.55 12.01 37.93
C LEU A 164 -0.85 12.27 39.25
N PHE A 165 -0.81 11.26 40.10
CA PHE A 165 -0.17 11.27 41.40
C PHE A 165 1.06 10.37 41.38
N PHE A 166 2.18 10.81 41.93
CA PHE A 166 3.40 10.00 41.98
C PHE A 166 4.27 10.32 43.19
N ARG A 167 5.18 9.40 43.48
CA ARG A 167 6.27 9.58 44.44
C ARG A 167 7.61 9.33 43.74
N THR A 168 8.58 10.18 44.01
CA THR A 168 9.97 10.00 43.55
C THR A 168 10.58 8.77 44.23
N ARG A 169 11.59 8.15 43.63
CA ARG A 169 12.17 6.88 44.11
C ARG A 169 12.72 6.94 45.53
N ASP A 170 13.15 8.12 45.96
CA ASP A 170 13.78 8.40 47.26
C ASP A 170 13.04 9.46 48.08
N ASP A 171 11.80 9.79 47.70
CA ASP A 171 10.91 10.76 48.36
C ASP A 171 11.41 12.21 48.34
N SER A 172 12.44 12.49 47.54
CA SER A 172 12.94 13.84 47.31
C SER A 172 11.94 14.71 46.53
N ASP A 173 11.99 16.03 46.72
CA ASP A 173 11.15 16.98 46.00
C ASP A 173 11.51 17.01 44.50
N PRO A 174 10.61 16.59 43.59
CA PRO A 174 10.87 16.52 42.15
C PRO A 174 11.10 17.89 41.52
N ASN A 175 10.75 18.99 42.18
CA ASN A 175 11.07 20.34 41.70
C ASN A 175 12.48 20.80 42.09
N ARG A 176 13.19 20.06 42.97
CA ARG A 176 14.48 20.49 43.56
C ARG A 176 15.58 19.44 43.51
N ASN A 177 15.25 18.19 43.22
CA ASN A 177 16.20 17.08 43.23
C ASN A 177 17.06 16.97 41.96
N GLY A 178 16.81 17.80 40.94
CA GLY A 178 17.59 17.85 39.71
C GLY A 178 17.42 16.64 38.79
N ARG A 179 16.44 15.76 39.06
CA ARG A 179 16.14 14.59 38.24
C ARG A 179 15.19 14.95 37.10
N ARG A 180 15.27 14.17 36.02
CA ARG A 180 14.38 14.33 34.86
C ARG A 180 13.17 13.44 34.99
N TYR A 181 12.01 14.05 34.86
CA TYR A 181 10.73 13.36 34.87
C TYR A 181 10.12 13.41 33.48
N SER A 182 9.69 12.27 32.97
CA SER A 182 9.14 12.18 31.61
C SER A 182 7.95 11.23 31.57
N LEU A 183 7.01 11.49 30.68
CA LEU A 183 5.88 10.59 30.46
C LEU A 183 6.20 9.67 29.28
N ALA A 184 5.89 8.39 29.38
CA ALA A 184 6.08 7.40 28.33
C ALA A 184 4.91 6.42 28.24
N VAL A 185 4.88 5.57 27.21
CA VAL A 185 3.93 4.47 27.06
C VAL A 185 4.70 3.14 27.01
N ASN A 186 4.28 2.15 27.80
CA ASN A 186 4.88 0.80 27.80
C ASN A 186 4.31 -0.03 26.65
N THR A 187 5.18 -0.63 25.81
CA THR A 187 4.77 -1.30 24.57
C THR A 187 4.81 -2.84 24.61
N LEU A 188 4.99 -3.48 25.78
CA LEU A 188 5.33 -4.91 25.85
C LEU A 188 4.45 -5.84 26.72
N GLU A 189 3.36 -5.36 27.33
CA GLU A 189 2.40 -6.25 28.03
C GLU A 189 1.36 -6.91 27.12
N GLY A 190 1.73 -7.57 26.00
CA GLY A 190 0.77 -8.34 25.19
C GLY A 190 -0.38 -7.54 24.54
N TRP A 191 -0.49 -6.26 24.87
CA TRP A 191 -0.90 -5.20 23.98
C TRP A 191 0.18 -5.18 22.90
N THR A 192 -0.02 -5.96 21.83
CA THR A 192 0.34 -5.45 20.50
C THR A 192 -0.04 -3.99 20.57
N LEU A 193 0.94 -3.07 20.50
CA LEU A 193 0.66 -1.66 20.31
C LEU A 193 -0.56 -1.63 19.38
N PRO A 194 -1.76 -1.24 19.85
CA PRO A 194 -2.68 -0.69 18.90
C PRO A 194 -1.89 0.52 18.48
N VAL A 195 -1.17 0.39 17.36
CA VAL A 195 -0.46 1.43 16.63
C VAL A 195 -1.13 2.71 17.04
N LEU A 196 -0.44 3.45 17.95
CA LEU A 196 -0.98 4.54 18.76
C LEU A 196 -2.37 4.90 18.27
N GLN A 197 -3.46 4.45 18.92
CA GLN A 197 -4.82 4.81 18.49
C GLN A 197 -4.77 6.27 18.04
N TRP A 198 -4.94 6.49 16.74
CA TRP A 198 -4.42 7.65 16.02
C TRP A 198 -5.58 8.61 15.72
N PRO A 199 -6.10 9.38 16.68
CA PRO A 199 -7.15 10.38 16.45
C PRO A 199 -6.51 11.67 15.94
N ALA A 200 -5.43 11.55 15.16
CA ALA A 200 -4.79 12.64 14.48
C ALA A 200 -4.60 12.22 13.03
N TRP A 201 -5.72 11.94 12.37
CA TRP A 201 -5.93 11.53 10.96
C TRP A 201 -5.30 12.48 9.90
N GLY A 202 -4.36 13.34 10.29
CA GLY A 202 -3.66 14.29 9.44
C GLY A 202 -2.24 14.66 9.91
N GLN A 203 -1.70 14.13 11.02
CA GLN A 203 -0.41 14.58 11.56
C GLN A 203 0.79 13.66 11.31
N PHE A 204 0.57 12.41 10.87
CA PHE A 204 1.66 11.46 10.62
C PHE A 204 1.52 10.71 9.30
N ARG A 205 0.89 11.34 8.30
CA ARG A 205 1.00 10.81 6.92
C ARG A 205 2.42 10.93 6.40
N ARG A 206 3.25 11.81 6.96
CA ARG A 206 4.65 11.97 6.58
C ARG A 206 5.59 11.31 7.57
N LEU A 207 6.48 10.49 7.03
CA LEU A 207 7.70 10.10 7.70
C LEU A 207 8.57 11.36 7.97
N PRO A 208 9.53 11.29 8.92
CA PRO A 208 10.42 12.41 9.23
C PRO A 208 11.19 12.98 8.03
N ASP A 209 11.40 12.18 6.99
CA ASP A 209 12.03 12.56 5.73
C ASP A 209 11.06 13.20 4.70
N GLY A 210 9.79 13.36 5.07
CA GLY A 210 8.74 13.97 4.25
C GLY A 210 8.01 13.01 3.31
N GLN A 211 8.34 11.72 3.28
CA GLN A 211 7.64 10.73 2.45
C GLN A 211 6.26 10.39 3.01
N GLU A 212 5.26 10.26 2.13
CA GLU A 212 3.88 10.00 2.56
C GLU A 212 3.54 8.49 2.60
N LEU A 213 2.84 8.07 3.66
CA LEU A 213 2.22 6.75 3.77
C LEU A 213 0.90 6.68 2.99
N PRO A 214 0.52 5.50 2.47
CA PRO A 214 -0.78 5.34 1.83
C PRO A 214 -1.89 5.54 2.86
N ALA A 215 -3.01 6.11 2.41
CA ALA A 215 -4.22 6.27 3.21
C ALA A 215 -5.37 5.38 2.74
N TYR A 216 -5.26 4.78 1.56
CA TYR A 216 -6.32 3.97 0.98
C TYR A 216 -5.72 2.65 0.47
N ALA A 217 -6.44 1.56 0.67
CA ALA A 217 -6.15 0.31 -0.01
C ALA A 217 -7.42 -0.23 -0.68
N SER A 218 -7.30 -0.77 -1.89
CA SER A 218 -8.30 -1.66 -2.45
C SER A 218 -7.85 -3.11 -2.33
N LEU A 219 -8.74 -4.00 -1.91
CA LEU A 219 -8.47 -5.43 -1.77
C LEU A 219 -9.29 -6.25 -2.78
N GLY A 220 -8.60 -6.85 -3.75
CA GLY A 220 -9.20 -7.88 -4.58
C GLY A 220 -9.43 -9.15 -3.77
N LEU A 221 -10.69 -9.43 -3.42
CA LEU A 221 -11.04 -10.65 -2.66
C LEU A 221 -11.29 -11.86 -3.56
N THR A 222 -11.90 -11.62 -4.72
CA THR A 222 -12.25 -12.71 -5.65
C THR A 222 -12.56 -12.17 -7.04
N ASN A 223 -12.29 -12.97 -8.08
CA ASN A 223 -12.85 -12.79 -9.42
C ASN A 223 -14.11 -13.62 -9.69
N LYS A 224 -14.68 -14.26 -8.66
CA LYS A 224 -15.95 -14.97 -8.75
C LYS A 224 -17.10 -14.01 -8.55
N CYS A 225 -18.14 -14.15 -9.36
CA CYS A 225 -19.42 -13.49 -9.12
C CYS A 225 -20.55 -14.50 -9.29
N ASN A 226 -21.57 -14.39 -8.42
CA ASN A 226 -22.78 -15.18 -8.50
C ASN A 226 -23.73 -14.73 -9.62
N LEU A 227 -23.42 -13.61 -10.29
CA LEU A 227 -24.18 -13.06 -11.42
C LEU A 227 -23.41 -13.18 -12.75
N ARG A 228 -24.13 -13.00 -13.86
CA ARG A 228 -23.70 -12.94 -15.25
C ARG A 228 -24.42 -11.75 -15.91
N CYS A 229 -24.11 -10.55 -15.42
CA CYS A 229 -24.81 -9.33 -15.86
C CYS A 229 -24.46 -9.02 -17.31
N GLY A 230 -25.48 -8.71 -18.13
CA GLY A 230 -25.29 -8.27 -19.52
C GLY A 230 -24.51 -6.95 -19.60
N ILE A 231 -24.58 -6.11 -18.56
CA ILE A 231 -23.86 -4.84 -18.46
C ILE A 231 -22.35 -5.05 -18.27
N CYS A 232 -21.94 -6.00 -17.43
CA CYS A 232 -20.55 -6.08 -16.94
C CYS A 232 -19.64 -6.90 -17.84
N GLY A 233 -20.14 -7.96 -18.47
CA GLY A 233 -19.35 -8.82 -19.36
C GLY A 233 -18.17 -9.58 -18.73
N SER A 234 -17.75 -9.24 -17.51
CA SER A 234 -16.52 -9.75 -16.87
C SER A 234 -16.53 -11.27 -16.72
N GLN A 235 -17.64 -11.83 -16.24
CA GLN A 235 -17.74 -13.27 -16.08
C GLN A 235 -17.82 -14.00 -17.43
N HIS A 236 -18.44 -13.39 -18.44
CA HIS A 236 -18.42 -13.93 -19.81
C HIS A 236 -16.99 -13.94 -20.37
N HIS A 237 -16.23 -12.87 -20.15
CA HIS A 237 -14.82 -12.80 -20.52
C HIS A 237 -14.00 -13.91 -19.84
N LEU A 238 -14.15 -14.10 -18.52
CA LEU A 238 -13.48 -15.18 -17.79
C LEU A 238 -13.86 -16.56 -18.33
N ASP A 239 -15.13 -16.78 -18.69
CA ASP A 239 -15.60 -18.03 -19.29
C ASP A 239 -15.00 -18.27 -20.68
N GLN A 240 -15.01 -17.26 -21.55
CA GLN A 240 -14.45 -17.33 -22.91
C GLN A 240 -12.95 -17.56 -22.91
N MET A 241 -12.22 -16.80 -22.09
CA MET A 241 -10.76 -16.89 -21.95
C MET A 241 -10.32 -18.09 -21.10
N LYS A 242 -11.27 -18.82 -20.49
CA LYS A 242 -11.04 -19.95 -19.57
C LYS A 242 -10.08 -19.58 -18.43
N LEU A 243 -10.21 -18.36 -17.92
CA LEU A 243 -9.36 -17.86 -16.85
C LEU A 243 -9.78 -18.48 -15.50
N PRO A 244 -8.80 -18.85 -14.66
CA PRO A 244 -9.11 -19.46 -13.37
C PRO A 244 -9.84 -18.48 -12.46
N ARG A 245 -10.73 -19.02 -11.62
CA ARG A 245 -11.46 -18.27 -10.63
C ARG A 245 -11.06 -18.68 -9.22
N SER A 246 -10.68 -17.71 -8.40
CA SER A 246 -10.13 -17.95 -7.07
C SER A 246 -10.71 -16.98 -6.03
N PHE A 247 -10.54 -17.36 -4.78
CA PHE A 247 -10.61 -16.45 -3.64
C PHE A 247 -9.18 -16.18 -3.20
N THR A 248 -8.92 -14.98 -2.71
CA THR A 248 -7.66 -14.69 -2.02
C THR A 248 -7.59 -15.50 -0.74
N ASP A 249 -6.40 -15.96 -0.37
CA ASP A 249 -6.24 -16.70 0.87
C ASP A 249 -6.44 -15.78 2.09
N ILE A 250 -7.16 -16.24 3.12
CA ILE A 250 -7.38 -15.41 4.32
C ILE A 250 -6.08 -15.12 5.09
N GLY A 251 -5.10 -16.03 5.04
CA GLY A 251 -3.77 -15.81 5.62
C GLY A 251 -3.04 -14.65 4.93
N GLU A 252 -3.16 -14.55 3.61
CA GLU A 252 -2.64 -13.42 2.83
C GLU A 252 -3.30 -12.10 3.27
N ILE A 253 -4.63 -12.08 3.39
CA ILE A 253 -5.37 -10.89 3.83
C ILE A 253 -4.98 -10.49 5.27
N ARG A 254 -4.80 -11.46 6.18
CA ARG A 254 -4.33 -11.19 7.54
C ARG A 254 -2.94 -10.57 7.54
N ALA A 255 -2.03 -11.06 6.70
CA ALA A 255 -0.67 -10.54 6.59
C ALA A 255 -0.66 -9.09 6.06
N ILE A 256 -1.45 -8.83 5.00
CA ILE A 256 -1.66 -7.48 4.46
C ILE A 256 -2.28 -6.56 5.51
N ALA A 257 -3.30 -7.04 6.23
CA ALA A 257 -3.98 -6.26 7.27
C ALA A 257 -3.03 -5.88 8.40
N ALA A 258 -2.28 -6.85 8.94
CA ALA A 258 -1.29 -6.61 9.98
C ALA A 258 -0.20 -5.60 9.55
N THR A 259 0.19 -5.63 8.28
CA THR A 259 1.24 -4.75 7.73
C THR A 259 0.72 -3.36 7.43
N THR A 260 -0.49 -3.22 6.86
CA THR A 260 -0.93 -1.97 6.23
C THR A 260 -2.10 -1.28 6.92
N PHE A 261 -3.09 -2.00 7.43
CA PHE A 261 -4.30 -1.40 7.98
C PHE A 261 -4.06 -0.44 9.15
N PRO A 262 -3.04 -0.61 10.03
CA PRO A 262 -2.83 0.31 11.14
C PRO A 262 -2.59 1.77 10.77
N PHE A 263 -2.26 2.07 9.51
CA PHE A 263 -2.11 3.45 9.02
C PHE A 263 -3.08 3.81 7.89
N LEU A 264 -3.92 2.86 7.45
CA LEU A 264 -4.92 3.12 6.42
C LEU A 264 -6.14 3.83 7.00
N ARG A 265 -6.71 4.73 6.20
CA ARG A 265 -7.98 5.39 6.48
C ARG A 265 -9.15 4.64 5.93
N GLU A 266 -9.03 4.12 4.73
CA GLU A 266 -10.12 3.45 4.06
C GLU A 266 -9.62 2.17 3.40
N VAL A 267 -10.40 1.10 3.57
CA VAL A 267 -10.25 -0.15 2.87
C VAL A 267 -11.43 -0.32 1.94
N GLU A 268 -11.14 -0.32 0.66
CA GLU A 268 -12.10 -0.53 -0.39
C GLU A 268 -12.17 -2.01 -0.75
N LEU A 269 -13.39 -2.55 -0.71
CA LEU A 269 -13.71 -3.90 -1.17
C LEU A 269 -14.45 -3.73 -2.50
N ASN A 270 -13.65 -3.49 -3.54
CA ASN A 270 -14.05 -3.47 -4.93
C ASN A 270 -13.14 -4.42 -5.70
N SER A 271 -13.58 -4.89 -6.87
CA SER A 271 -12.78 -5.59 -7.91
C SER A 271 -13.18 -7.03 -8.21
N TYR A 272 -13.08 -7.33 -9.50
CA TYR A 272 -13.16 -8.61 -10.23
C TYR A 272 -14.39 -9.51 -10.07
N GLY A 273 -15.11 -9.43 -8.96
CA GLY A 273 -16.18 -10.33 -8.61
C GLY A 273 -17.17 -9.72 -7.64
N GLU A 274 -17.81 -10.57 -6.85
CA GLU A 274 -18.69 -10.18 -5.75
C GLU A 274 -17.94 -10.40 -4.42
N PRO A 275 -17.50 -9.34 -3.72
CA PRO A 275 -16.74 -9.45 -2.48
C PRO A 275 -17.45 -10.28 -1.40
N VAL A 276 -18.78 -10.17 -1.31
CA VAL A 276 -19.60 -10.88 -0.31
C VAL A 276 -19.60 -12.40 -0.54
N LEU A 277 -19.16 -12.87 -1.71
CA LEU A 277 -19.02 -14.29 -2.01
C LEU A 277 -17.78 -14.93 -1.36
N HIS A 278 -16.83 -14.14 -0.86
CA HIS A 278 -15.65 -14.66 -0.20
C HIS A 278 -16.03 -15.46 1.06
N PRO A 279 -15.53 -16.70 1.25
CA PRO A 279 -15.92 -17.53 2.39
C PRO A 279 -15.62 -16.87 3.75
N ASP A 280 -14.49 -16.19 3.85
CA ASP A 280 -14.06 -15.48 5.06
C ASP A 280 -14.46 -14.00 5.09
N PHE A 281 -15.44 -13.56 4.28
CA PHE A 281 -15.90 -12.16 4.26
C PHE A 281 -16.25 -11.60 5.66
N PRO A 282 -16.92 -12.35 6.57
CA PRO A 282 -17.16 -11.88 7.93
C PRO A 282 -15.88 -11.53 8.71
N GLU A 283 -14.81 -12.29 8.51
CA GLU A 283 -13.54 -12.06 9.18
C GLU A 283 -12.82 -10.83 8.62
N ILE A 284 -12.89 -10.64 7.29
CA ILE A 284 -12.32 -9.46 6.62
C ILE A 284 -12.98 -8.19 7.13
N LEU A 285 -14.31 -8.20 7.32
CA LEU A 285 -15.04 -7.10 7.96
C LEU A 285 -14.58 -6.87 9.42
N ASP A 286 -14.27 -7.93 10.14
CA ASP A 286 -13.79 -7.84 11.52
C ASP A 286 -12.37 -7.25 11.59
N LEU A 287 -11.49 -7.58 10.63
CA LEU A 287 -10.17 -6.96 10.48
C LEU A 287 -10.30 -5.45 10.21
N ILE A 288 -11.12 -5.03 9.24
CA ILE A 288 -11.34 -3.61 8.92
C ILE A 288 -11.86 -2.85 10.14
N HIS A 289 -12.86 -3.41 10.83
CA HIS A 289 -13.43 -2.82 12.04
C HIS A 289 -12.41 -2.69 13.18
N HIS A 290 -11.64 -3.75 13.43
CA HIS A 290 -10.63 -3.79 14.48
C HIS A 290 -9.55 -2.73 14.29
N HIS A 291 -9.13 -2.49 13.05
CA HIS A 291 -8.15 -1.45 12.73
C HIS A 291 -8.78 -0.06 12.56
N HIS A 292 -10.07 0.11 12.83
CA HIS A 292 -10.81 1.37 12.71
C HIS A 292 -10.72 2.02 11.32
N CYS A 293 -10.52 1.20 10.28
CA CYS A 293 -10.57 1.66 8.90
C CYS A 293 -12.02 1.93 8.48
N LEU A 294 -12.22 2.96 7.65
CA LEU A 294 -13.48 3.12 6.94
C LEU A 294 -13.61 2.03 5.88
N ILE A 295 -14.79 1.44 5.75
CA ILE A 295 -15.09 0.52 4.67
C ILE A 295 -15.66 1.27 3.47
N LYS A 296 -15.26 0.87 2.27
CA LYS A 296 -15.98 1.16 1.04
C LYS A 296 -16.29 -0.15 0.33
N LEU A 297 -17.50 -0.65 0.49
CA LEU A 297 -17.93 -1.93 -0.08
C LEU A 297 -18.76 -1.68 -1.33
N GLN A 298 -18.40 -2.31 -2.44
CA GLN A 298 -19.28 -2.40 -3.61
C GLN A 298 -19.84 -3.82 -3.72
N THR A 299 -21.17 -3.95 -3.81
CA THR A 299 -21.84 -5.25 -3.87
C THR A 299 -23.07 -5.21 -4.78
N ASN A 300 -23.40 -6.36 -5.38
CA ASN A 300 -24.64 -6.56 -6.13
C ASN A 300 -25.87 -6.79 -5.23
N ALA A 301 -25.69 -6.78 -3.91
CA ALA A 301 -26.72 -6.87 -2.88
C ALA A 301 -27.51 -8.19 -2.78
N THR A 302 -27.29 -9.15 -3.67
CA THR A 302 -28.04 -10.43 -3.69
C THR A 302 -27.69 -11.39 -2.53
N LEU A 303 -26.61 -11.09 -1.80
CA LEU A 303 -26.08 -11.92 -0.71
C LEU A 303 -26.16 -11.24 0.67
N LEU A 304 -26.97 -10.18 0.81
CA LEU A 304 -27.19 -9.48 2.08
C LEU A 304 -28.08 -10.30 3.02
N ARG A 305 -27.53 -11.40 3.54
CA ARG A 305 -28.18 -12.28 4.52
C ARG A 305 -27.98 -11.76 5.95
N PRO A 306 -28.81 -12.16 6.94
CA PRO A 306 -28.72 -11.65 8.32
C PRO A 306 -27.32 -11.69 8.93
N ALA A 307 -26.58 -12.80 8.75
CA ALA A 307 -25.22 -12.95 9.29
C ALA A 307 -24.22 -11.93 8.72
N ILE A 308 -24.34 -11.57 7.43
CA ILE A 308 -23.49 -10.54 6.81
C ILE A 308 -23.93 -9.15 7.29
N ILE A 309 -25.24 -8.90 7.37
CA ILE A 309 -25.78 -7.63 7.87
C ILE A 309 -25.31 -7.38 9.30
N ASP A 310 -25.29 -8.39 10.18
CA ASP A 310 -24.78 -8.29 11.56
C ASP A 310 -23.34 -7.76 11.62
N ARG A 311 -22.52 -8.08 10.62
CA ARG A 311 -21.13 -7.63 10.51
C ARG A 311 -21.03 -6.25 9.87
N LEU A 312 -21.79 -6.02 8.79
CA LEU A 312 -21.82 -4.74 8.08
C LEU A 312 -22.28 -3.60 8.98
N VAL A 313 -23.33 -3.80 9.79
CA VAL A 313 -23.85 -2.71 10.65
C VAL A 313 -22.84 -2.22 11.69
N ARG A 314 -21.78 -2.98 11.99
CA ARG A 314 -20.69 -2.59 12.90
C ARG A 314 -19.64 -1.69 12.24
N GLN A 315 -19.60 -1.67 10.91
CA GLN A 315 -18.63 -0.91 10.14
C GLN A 315 -18.94 0.58 10.15
N SER A 316 -17.95 1.38 9.77
CA SER A 316 -18.09 2.81 9.46
C SER A 316 -17.63 3.06 8.03
N GLY A 317 -18.35 3.87 7.26
CA GLY A 317 -18.03 4.13 5.87
C GLY A 317 -19.24 4.00 4.95
N PHE A 318 -19.05 3.32 3.81
CA PHE A 318 -19.97 3.37 2.67
C PHE A 318 -20.22 2.00 2.07
N ILE A 319 -21.47 1.73 1.76
CA ILE A 319 -21.89 0.59 0.94
C ILE A 319 -22.51 1.13 -0.35
N VAL A 320 -21.93 0.71 -1.48
CA VAL A 320 -22.36 1.06 -2.83
C VAL A 320 -23.08 -0.15 -3.42
N LEU A 321 -24.38 0.00 -3.62
CA LEU A 321 -25.25 -1.04 -4.15
C LEU A 321 -25.34 -0.89 -5.67
N SER A 322 -24.89 -1.92 -6.37
CA SER A 322 -24.98 -1.99 -7.82
C SER A 322 -26.39 -2.47 -8.22
N ILE A 323 -27.34 -1.53 -8.31
CA ILE A 323 -28.75 -1.76 -8.66
C ILE A 323 -29.10 -0.84 -9.84
N ASP A 324 -29.31 -1.42 -11.03
CA ASP A 324 -29.53 -0.66 -12.28
C ASP A 324 -31.01 -0.55 -12.68
N ALA A 325 -31.87 -1.29 -12.01
CA ALA A 325 -33.32 -1.32 -12.17
C ALA A 325 -33.93 -2.04 -10.96
N ILE A 326 -35.25 -1.99 -10.81
CA ILE A 326 -35.99 -2.76 -9.79
C ILE A 326 -36.90 -3.80 -10.46
N GLY A 327 -37.39 -4.77 -9.67
CA GLY A 327 -38.36 -5.77 -10.14
C GLY A 327 -37.88 -6.62 -11.32
N PRO A 328 -38.77 -6.96 -12.28
CA PRO A 328 -38.42 -7.83 -13.41
C PRO A 328 -37.26 -7.31 -14.27
N LEU A 329 -37.10 -6.00 -14.43
CA LEU A 329 -36.03 -5.44 -15.24
C LEU A 329 -34.66 -5.69 -14.60
N PHE A 330 -34.56 -5.64 -13.26
CA PHE A 330 -33.36 -6.05 -12.54
C PHE A 330 -32.95 -7.48 -12.90
N GLU A 331 -33.89 -8.42 -12.84
CA GLU A 331 -33.64 -9.84 -13.07
C GLU A 331 -33.20 -10.13 -14.51
N ILE A 332 -33.65 -9.30 -15.46
CA ILE A 332 -33.23 -9.36 -16.87
C ILE A 332 -31.79 -8.88 -17.04
N VAL A 333 -31.40 -7.77 -16.43
CA VAL A 333 -30.06 -7.18 -16.63
C VAL A 333 -28.98 -7.80 -15.73
N ARG A 334 -29.37 -8.34 -14.58
CA ARG A 334 -28.50 -8.94 -13.55
C ARG A 334 -28.80 -10.42 -13.30
N LYS A 335 -28.80 -11.23 -14.36
CA LYS A 335 -29.05 -12.68 -14.27
C LYS A 335 -28.01 -13.40 -13.40
N PRO A 336 -28.35 -14.47 -12.65
CA PRO A 336 -29.70 -14.95 -12.32
C PRO A 336 -30.23 -14.31 -11.01
N GLY A 337 -29.85 -13.07 -10.73
CA GLY A 337 -30.24 -12.36 -9.51
C GLY A 337 -31.76 -12.23 -9.40
N LYS A 338 -32.27 -12.32 -8.17
CA LYS A 338 -33.69 -12.21 -7.85
C LYS A 338 -33.93 -10.88 -7.15
N TRP A 339 -34.90 -10.11 -7.61
CA TRP A 339 -35.18 -8.81 -7.02
C TRP A 339 -35.59 -8.94 -5.55
N ALA A 340 -36.39 -9.95 -5.21
CA ALA A 340 -36.83 -10.19 -3.83
C ALA A 340 -35.66 -10.34 -2.85
N ASP A 341 -34.59 -11.07 -3.22
CA ASP A 341 -33.40 -11.23 -2.36
C ASP A 341 -32.69 -9.87 -2.12
N VAL A 342 -32.66 -9.01 -3.13
CA VAL A 342 -32.06 -7.67 -3.04
C VAL A 342 -32.91 -6.76 -2.18
N GLU A 343 -34.20 -6.69 -2.46
CA GLU A 343 -35.15 -5.83 -1.75
C GLU A 343 -35.21 -6.17 -0.26
N ASP A 344 -35.32 -7.46 0.08
CA ASP A 344 -35.33 -7.93 1.47
C ASP A 344 -34.01 -7.59 2.18
N GLY A 345 -32.88 -7.88 1.54
CA GLY A 345 -31.55 -7.66 2.11
C GLY A 345 -31.22 -6.18 2.33
N VAL A 346 -31.53 -5.33 1.34
CA VAL A 346 -31.31 -3.88 1.43
C VAL A 346 -32.24 -3.27 2.48
N THR A 347 -33.51 -3.63 2.50
CA THR A 347 -34.46 -3.15 3.51
C THR A 347 -34.03 -3.56 4.92
N ALA A 348 -33.57 -4.81 5.09
CA ALA A 348 -33.09 -5.30 6.38
C ALA A 348 -31.81 -4.57 6.84
N LEU A 349 -30.87 -4.29 5.93
CA LEU A 349 -29.66 -3.53 6.22
C LEU A 349 -30.00 -2.08 6.63
N LEU A 350 -30.86 -1.41 5.86
CA LEU A 350 -31.28 -0.03 6.12
C LEU A 350 -31.95 0.13 7.48
N ARG A 351 -32.79 -0.82 7.89
CA ARG A 351 -33.46 -0.79 9.20
C ARG A 351 -32.51 -0.95 10.39
N ARG A 352 -31.32 -1.52 10.18
CA ARG A 352 -30.40 -1.93 11.25
C ARG A 352 -29.13 -1.11 11.33
N ARG A 353 -28.73 -0.45 10.23
CA ARG A 353 -27.55 0.41 10.21
C ARG A 353 -27.81 1.69 11.00
N ASP A 354 -26.73 2.29 11.48
CA ASP A 354 -26.72 3.68 11.88
C ASP A 354 -26.32 4.55 10.67
N PRO A 355 -27.22 5.40 10.13
CA PRO A 355 -26.91 6.23 8.97
C PRO A 355 -25.84 7.29 9.21
N ALA A 356 -25.56 7.67 10.46
CA ALA A 356 -24.46 8.55 10.79
C ALA A 356 -23.09 7.86 10.66
N ARG A 357 -23.07 6.52 10.72
CA ARG A 357 -21.85 5.71 10.69
C ARG A 357 -21.63 5.01 9.36
N LEU A 358 -22.67 4.41 8.79
CA LEU A 358 -22.60 3.59 7.58
C LEU A 358 -23.65 4.05 6.59
N ARG A 359 -23.19 4.74 5.55
CA ARG A 359 -24.05 5.34 4.50
C ARG A 359 -24.21 4.41 3.32
N ILE A 360 -25.32 4.54 2.61
CA ILE A 360 -25.65 3.71 1.46
C ILE A 360 -25.81 4.58 0.21
N ALA A 361 -25.30 4.09 -0.92
CA ALA A 361 -25.44 4.71 -2.22
C ALA A 361 -25.95 3.69 -3.24
N LEU A 362 -26.80 4.12 -4.17
CA LEU A 362 -27.10 3.37 -5.38
C LEU A 362 -26.18 3.79 -6.52
N TYR A 363 -25.73 2.81 -7.29
CA TYR A 363 -24.82 2.97 -8.42
C TYR A 363 -25.39 2.34 -9.71
N PRO A 364 -26.54 2.83 -10.20
CA PRO A 364 -27.14 2.34 -11.44
C PRO A 364 -26.28 2.66 -12.66
N THR A 365 -26.01 1.64 -13.47
CA THR A 365 -25.46 1.77 -14.81
C THR A 365 -26.59 1.98 -15.81
N VAL A 366 -26.56 3.13 -16.48
CA VAL A 366 -27.55 3.59 -17.45
C VAL A 366 -27.17 3.10 -18.84
N THR A 367 -27.85 2.05 -19.28
CA THR A 367 -27.85 1.54 -20.65
C THR A 367 -29.12 1.99 -21.35
N ARG A 368 -29.23 1.79 -22.66
CA ARG A 368 -30.49 1.99 -23.40
C ARG A 368 -31.66 1.22 -22.75
N ARG A 369 -31.39 0.05 -22.19
CA ARG A 369 -32.41 -0.81 -21.55
C ARG A 369 -32.78 -0.34 -20.15
N THR A 370 -31.82 0.11 -19.33
CA THR A 370 -32.08 0.57 -17.96
C THR A 370 -32.45 2.04 -17.86
N LEU A 371 -32.25 2.82 -18.93
CA LEU A 371 -32.59 4.24 -19.00
C LEU A 371 -34.02 4.58 -18.49
N PRO A 372 -35.08 3.83 -18.83
CA PRO A 372 -36.42 4.13 -18.33
C PRO A 372 -36.58 3.99 -16.81
N ALA A 373 -35.71 3.21 -16.14
CA ALA A 373 -35.78 2.91 -14.72
C ALA A 373 -35.15 4.00 -13.82
N MET A 374 -34.49 5.01 -14.40
CA MET A 374 -33.80 6.04 -13.60
C MET A 374 -34.74 6.70 -12.59
N LEU A 375 -35.92 7.19 -13.02
CA LEU A 375 -36.82 7.86 -12.07
C LEU A 375 -37.34 6.91 -10.99
N GLU A 376 -37.67 5.68 -11.36
CA GLU A 376 -38.16 4.65 -10.43
C GLU A 376 -37.11 4.27 -9.36
N ILE A 377 -35.84 4.19 -9.75
CA ILE A 377 -34.72 3.96 -8.81
C ILE A 377 -34.58 5.13 -7.84
N LEU A 378 -34.70 6.36 -8.32
CA LEU A 378 -34.63 7.56 -7.48
C LEU A 378 -35.78 7.59 -6.46
N GLU A 379 -37.00 7.31 -6.92
CA GLU A 379 -38.19 7.22 -6.06
C GLU A 379 -38.04 6.13 -5.01
N TRP A 380 -37.55 4.95 -5.41
CA TRP A 380 -37.29 3.83 -4.50
C TRP A 380 -36.21 4.18 -3.46
N ALA A 381 -35.11 4.79 -3.89
CA ALA A 381 -34.04 5.23 -3.00
C ALA A 381 -34.52 6.24 -1.96
N HIS A 382 -35.30 7.24 -2.40
CA HIS A 382 -35.87 8.25 -1.53
C HIS A 382 -36.86 7.65 -0.53
N GLY A 383 -37.77 6.77 -0.98
CA GLY A 383 -38.73 6.09 -0.10
C GLY A 383 -38.08 5.21 0.98
N LEU A 384 -36.85 4.77 0.74
CA LEU A 384 -36.06 3.97 1.67
C LEU A 384 -35.08 4.78 2.54
N GLY A 385 -34.96 6.09 2.32
CA GLY A 385 -33.99 6.94 3.02
C GLY A 385 -32.53 6.61 2.67
N ILE A 386 -32.26 6.19 1.43
CA ILE A 386 -30.90 6.04 0.91
C ILE A 386 -30.32 7.43 0.64
N GLU A 387 -29.05 7.64 0.94
CA GLU A 387 -28.46 8.99 0.90
C GLU A 387 -28.06 9.46 -0.49
N PHE A 388 -27.68 8.55 -1.39
CA PHE A 388 -27.08 8.89 -2.67
C PHE A 388 -27.60 8.03 -3.81
N VAL A 389 -27.75 8.65 -4.98
CA VAL A 389 -27.96 7.94 -6.25
C VAL A 389 -27.01 8.50 -7.30
N HIS A 390 -26.12 7.65 -7.83
CA HIS A 390 -25.18 8.04 -8.88
C HIS A 390 -25.43 7.23 -10.14
N TYR A 391 -25.89 7.91 -11.18
CA TYR A 391 -26.11 7.34 -12.50
C TYR A 391 -24.81 7.33 -13.31
N HIS A 392 -24.36 6.13 -13.67
CA HIS A 392 -23.20 5.91 -14.54
C HIS A 392 -23.64 5.67 -15.96
N LEU A 393 -23.20 6.51 -16.90
CA LEU A 393 -23.46 6.27 -18.31
C LEU A 393 -22.65 5.07 -18.79
N TYR A 394 -23.32 4.13 -19.45
CA TYR A 394 -22.70 2.90 -19.94
C TYR A 394 -21.85 3.16 -21.17
N GLU A 395 -20.57 2.77 -21.12
CA GLU A 395 -19.69 2.68 -22.28
C GLU A 395 -19.63 1.22 -22.75
N PRO A 396 -19.91 0.92 -24.04
CA PRO A 396 -19.87 -0.44 -24.55
C PRO A 396 -18.50 -1.11 -24.34
N ILE A 397 -18.53 -2.34 -23.84
CA ILE A 397 -17.35 -3.17 -23.61
C ILE A 397 -17.43 -4.46 -24.43
N GLU A 398 -16.27 -5.04 -24.74
CA GLU A 398 -16.09 -6.19 -25.67
C GLU A 398 -16.94 -7.44 -25.34
N ASN A 399 -17.45 -7.55 -24.10
CA ASN A 399 -18.29 -8.67 -23.64
C ASN A 399 -19.62 -8.23 -23.01
N GLY A 400 -20.03 -6.99 -23.20
CA GLY A 400 -21.32 -6.48 -22.75
C GLY A 400 -22.43 -6.79 -23.77
N GLU A 401 -23.61 -7.14 -23.28
CA GLU A 401 -24.83 -7.37 -24.08
C GLU A 401 -25.70 -6.11 -24.20
N GLU A 402 -25.24 -4.99 -23.63
CA GLU A 402 -25.98 -3.75 -23.49
C GLU A 402 -25.47 -2.67 -24.45
N GLU A 403 -26.32 -1.66 -24.68
CA GLU A 403 -26.07 -0.55 -25.59
C GLU A 403 -26.11 0.78 -24.83
N GLU A 404 -25.34 1.76 -25.30
CA GLU A 404 -25.35 3.13 -24.76
C GLU A 404 -26.71 3.81 -25.05
N PRO A 405 -27.27 4.60 -24.11
CA PRO A 405 -28.45 5.42 -24.38
C PRO A 405 -28.15 6.52 -25.42
N THR A 406 -29.15 6.92 -26.20
CA THR A 406 -28.98 8.09 -27.07
C THR A 406 -28.96 9.37 -26.23
N ALA A 407 -28.22 10.39 -26.69
CA ALA A 407 -28.19 11.69 -26.01
C ALA A 407 -29.59 12.33 -25.88
N HIS A 408 -30.47 12.07 -26.86
CA HIS A 408 -31.86 12.56 -26.82
C HIS A 408 -32.66 11.89 -25.70
N ASP A 409 -32.61 10.56 -25.61
CA ASP A 409 -33.35 9.83 -24.59
C ASP A 409 -32.83 10.12 -23.18
N LEU A 410 -31.51 10.30 -23.04
CA LEU A 410 -30.89 10.72 -21.79
C LEU A 410 -31.38 12.09 -21.33
N ALA A 411 -31.40 13.09 -22.22
CA ALA A 411 -31.88 14.43 -21.91
C ALA A 411 -33.36 14.43 -21.46
N ALA A 412 -34.18 13.56 -22.04
CA ALA A 412 -35.57 13.39 -21.62
C ALA A 412 -35.67 12.85 -20.18
N GLN A 413 -34.85 11.86 -19.80
CA GLN A 413 -34.83 11.36 -18.41
C GLN A 413 -34.25 12.39 -17.44
N GLU A 414 -33.19 13.10 -17.79
CA GLU A 414 -32.64 14.17 -16.95
C GLU A 414 -33.69 15.24 -16.63
N THR A 415 -34.52 15.60 -17.61
CA THR A 415 -35.60 16.57 -17.42
C THR A 415 -36.60 16.07 -16.37
N ARG A 416 -36.97 14.78 -16.42
CA ARG A 416 -37.87 14.14 -15.45
C ARG A 416 -37.27 14.10 -14.05
N LEU A 417 -36.00 13.68 -13.93
CA LEU A 417 -35.29 13.64 -12.64
C LEU A 417 -35.18 15.03 -12.02
N ARG A 418 -34.80 16.05 -12.81
CA ARG A 418 -34.71 17.44 -12.34
C ARG A 418 -36.06 18.00 -11.90
N GLN A 419 -37.15 17.62 -12.57
CA GLN A 419 -38.49 17.99 -12.13
C GLN A 419 -38.81 17.35 -10.78
N TRP A 420 -38.62 16.03 -10.66
CA TRP A 420 -38.87 15.31 -9.43
C TRP A 420 -38.04 15.84 -8.24
N LEU A 421 -36.75 16.16 -8.45
CA LEU A 421 -35.88 16.75 -7.43
C LEU A 421 -36.32 18.14 -6.97
N ARG A 422 -36.98 18.92 -7.84
CA ARG A 422 -37.58 20.22 -7.42
C ARG A 422 -38.78 20.00 -6.52
N ASP A 423 -39.52 18.92 -6.75
CA ASP A 423 -40.74 18.60 -6.01
C ASP A 423 -40.42 17.90 -4.67
N HIS A 424 -39.19 17.37 -4.49
CA HIS A 424 -38.72 16.64 -3.31
C HIS A 424 -37.41 17.24 -2.76
N PRO A 425 -37.46 18.32 -1.97
CA PRO A 425 -36.25 18.99 -1.46
C PRO A 425 -35.45 18.15 -0.45
N ASP A 426 -36.06 17.09 0.10
CA ASP A 426 -35.47 16.08 0.99
C ASP A 426 -34.99 14.82 0.24
N ALA A 427 -34.94 14.89 -1.10
CA ALA A 427 -34.39 13.85 -1.94
C ALA A 427 -32.92 13.50 -1.61
N PRO A 428 -32.48 12.28 -1.96
CA PRO A 428 -31.05 11.96 -1.94
C PRO A 428 -30.23 12.89 -2.84
N ASP A 429 -28.95 12.98 -2.54
CA ASP A 429 -27.99 13.66 -3.42
C ASP A 429 -27.84 12.85 -4.72
N VAL A 430 -28.17 13.49 -5.86
CA VAL A 430 -28.13 12.85 -7.19
C VAL A 430 -26.96 13.36 -8.03
N GLN A 431 -26.22 12.43 -8.61
CA GLN A 431 -25.15 12.73 -9.58
C GLN A 431 -25.38 11.96 -10.89
N ILE A 432 -25.07 12.63 -12.00
CA ILE A 432 -25.14 12.06 -13.36
C ILE A 432 -23.85 12.45 -14.06
N GLY A 433 -23.10 11.48 -14.59
CA GLY A 433 -21.87 11.79 -15.31
C GLY A 433 -21.24 10.63 -16.08
N MET A 434 -20.45 10.99 -17.09
CA MET A 434 -19.45 10.10 -17.70
C MET A 434 -18.21 10.09 -16.83
N THR A 435 -18.17 9.25 -15.79
CA THR A 435 -16.90 8.79 -15.20
C THR A 435 -17.11 7.76 -14.11
N TRP A 436 -16.16 6.84 -14.04
CA TRP A 436 -15.98 5.89 -12.96
C TRP A 436 -15.72 6.61 -11.65
N LEU A 437 -16.51 6.26 -10.62
CA LEU A 437 -16.15 6.41 -9.20
C LEU A 437 -15.69 7.80 -8.72
N LYS A 438 -16.34 8.89 -9.14
CA LYS A 438 -16.39 10.11 -8.30
C LYS A 438 -17.61 10.01 -7.40
N LEU A 439 -17.53 9.20 -6.35
CA LEU A 439 -18.32 9.51 -5.17
C LEU A 439 -17.54 10.60 -4.43
N ASP A 440 -18.13 11.76 -4.22
CA ASP A 440 -17.62 12.73 -3.25
C ASP A 440 -18.02 12.26 -1.84
N VAL A 441 -17.50 11.08 -1.47
CA VAL A 441 -17.67 10.39 -0.18
C VAL A 441 -17.23 11.29 0.98
N MET A 442 -16.38 12.28 0.69
CA MET A 442 -15.75 13.14 1.69
C MET A 442 -16.73 14.10 2.37
N ASN A 443 -17.80 14.52 1.69
CA ASN A 443 -18.84 15.36 2.30
C ASN A 443 -19.70 14.61 3.32
N ALA A 444 -19.56 13.28 3.35
CA ALA A 444 -20.45 12.38 4.04
C ALA A 444 -19.88 11.73 5.30
N VAL A 445 -18.58 11.88 5.54
CA VAL A 445 -17.88 11.43 6.75
C VAL A 445 -18.07 12.48 7.86
N PRO A 446 -18.31 12.10 9.13
CA PRO A 446 -18.47 13.07 10.23
C PRO A 446 -17.34 14.10 10.27
N ASP A 447 -17.63 15.34 10.68
CA ASP A 447 -16.68 16.47 10.66
C ASP A 447 -15.35 16.21 11.38
N VAL A 448 -15.32 15.24 12.30
CA VAL A 448 -14.11 14.75 12.97
C VAL A 448 -13.09 14.18 11.98
N TYR A 449 -13.55 13.56 10.88
CA TYR A 449 -12.73 12.97 9.82
C TYR A 449 -12.45 13.93 8.65
N LYS A 450 -13.26 14.99 8.48
CA LYS A 450 -13.02 16.04 7.47
C LYS A 450 -11.89 16.99 7.87
N LYS A 451 -11.71 17.25 9.17
CA LYS A 451 -10.78 18.25 9.70
C LYS A 451 -9.30 17.90 9.55
N SER A 452 -8.95 16.74 8.99
CA SER A 452 -7.56 16.28 8.88
C SER A 452 -7.03 16.08 7.46
N SER A 453 -7.82 16.37 6.40
CA SER A 453 -7.40 16.16 5.01
C SER A 453 -7.26 17.48 4.24
N PRO A 454 -6.04 17.90 3.88
CA PRO A 454 -5.86 18.95 2.88
C PRO A 454 -6.17 18.39 1.49
N ARG A 455 -7.42 18.60 1.04
CA ARG A 455 -7.98 18.46 -0.33
C ARG A 455 -8.10 17.02 -0.91
N PRO A 456 -9.24 16.68 -1.56
CA PRO A 456 -9.44 15.39 -2.20
C PRO A 456 -8.96 15.47 -3.65
N HIS A 457 -7.72 15.06 -3.96
CA HIS A 457 -7.42 14.82 -5.38
C HIS A 457 -7.91 13.42 -5.75
N PRO A 458 -8.62 13.27 -6.88
CA PRO A 458 -9.02 11.97 -7.35
C PRO A 458 -7.79 11.09 -7.67
N SER A 459 -7.92 9.79 -7.45
CA SER A 459 -6.90 8.78 -7.79
C SER A 459 -6.84 8.49 -9.30
N HIS A 460 -6.95 9.51 -10.14
CA HIS A 460 -6.76 9.44 -11.60
C HIS A 460 -6.06 10.69 -12.14
N PRO A 461 -5.49 10.63 -13.35
CA PRO A 461 -4.84 11.79 -13.95
C PRO A 461 -5.81 12.95 -14.16
N LEU A 462 -5.40 14.18 -13.81
CA LEU A 462 -6.17 15.39 -14.07
C LEU A 462 -5.39 16.42 -14.88
N PRO A 463 -6.04 17.12 -15.84
CA PRO A 463 -5.42 18.24 -16.53
C PRO A 463 -5.18 19.40 -15.56
N LYS A 464 -4.14 20.20 -15.78
CA LYS A 464 -3.76 21.31 -14.86
C LYS A 464 -4.87 22.35 -14.68
N ALA A 465 -5.77 22.47 -15.65
CA ALA A 465 -6.92 23.37 -15.60
C ALA A 465 -8.04 22.89 -14.67
N ASP A 466 -8.06 21.61 -14.27
CA ASP A 466 -9.06 21.08 -13.35
C ASP A 466 -8.84 21.68 -11.94
N PRO A 467 -9.88 22.26 -11.29
CA PRO A 467 -9.76 22.82 -9.93
C PRO A 467 -9.31 21.81 -8.87
N ALA A 468 -9.58 20.52 -9.09
CA ALA A 468 -9.16 19.42 -8.25
C ALA A 468 -7.81 18.83 -8.67
N ALA A 469 -7.07 19.43 -9.61
CA ALA A 469 -5.75 18.96 -10.00
C ALA A 469 -4.68 19.27 -8.96
N HIS A 470 -3.77 18.33 -8.72
CA HIS A 470 -2.58 18.62 -7.91
C HIS A 470 -1.59 19.49 -8.69
N ALA A 471 -0.94 20.42 -8.00
CA ALA A 471 -0.02 21.40 -8.60
C ALA A 471 1.19 20.72 -9.27
N ASP A 472 1.72 19.67 -8.63
CA ASP A 472 3.01 19.08 -9.02
C ASP A 472 2.92 17.78 -9.82
N HIS A 473 1.82 17.03 -9.72
CA HIS A 473 1.70 15.70 -10.33
C HIS A 473 0.36 15.49 -11.05
N LEU A 474 0.38 14.60 -12.04
CA LEU A 474 -0.75 14.30 -12.91
C LEU A 474 -1.82 13.48 -12.18
N CYS A 475 -1.42 12.44 -11.45
CA CYS A 475 -2.28 11.48 -10.75
C CYS A 475 -1.89 11.43 -9.26
N GLN A 476 -2.84 11.23 -8.33
CA GLN A 476 -2.52 11.10 -6.90
C GLN A 476 -2.33 9.64 -6.44
N ALA A 477 -2.77 8.65 -7.23
CA ALA A 477 -2.77 7.23 -6.80
C ALA A 477 -1.41 6.75 -6.22
N PRO A 478 -0.25 6.96 -6.86
CA PRO A 478 1.06 6.53 -6.32
C PRO A 478 1.49 7.18 -5.00
N TRP A 479 0.79 8.21 -4.53
CA TRP A 479 1.10 8.94 -3.28
C TRP A 479 0.16 8.59 -2.13
N GLN A 480 -0.94 7.90 -2.39
CA GLN A 480 -1.94 7.65 -1.35
C GLN A 480 -2.61 6.27 -1.38
N GLN A 481 -2.49 5.52 -2.47
CA GLN A 481 -3.30 4.33 -2.69
C GLN A 481 -2.43 3.09 -2.92
N LEU A 482 -2.84 2.00 -2.27
CA LEU A 482 -2.44 0.63 -2.57
C LEU A 482 -3.61 -0.09 -3.26
N ASP A 483 -3.30 -1.02 -4.15
CA ASP A 483 -4.27 -1.89 -4.79
C ASP A 483 -3.74 -3.31 -4.75
N PHE A 484 -4.47 -4.24 -4.16
CA PHE A 484 -4.03 -5.61 -3.96
C PHE A 484 -4.76 -6.54 -4.91
N GLY A 485 -3.98 -7.26 -5.72
CA GLY A 485 -4.49 -8.32 -6.59
C GLY A 485 -4.81 -9.60 -5.81
N LEU A 486 -5.31 -10.62 -6.51
CA LEU A 486 -5.87 -11.83 -5.88
C LEU A 486 -4.83 -12.70 -5.17
N ASN A 487 -3.54 -12.58 -5.51
CA ASN A 487 -2.46 -13.34 -4.88
C ASN A 487 -1.58 -12.46 -3.97
N GLY A 488 -2.08 -11.28 -3.57
CA GLY A 488 -1.37 -10.36 -2.67
C GLY A 488 -0.31 -9.49 -3.37
N GLU A 489 -0.23 -9.53 -4.69
CA GLU A 489 0.53 -8.56 -5.46
C GLU A 489 0.01 -7.13 -5.24
N VAL A 490 0.94 -6.18 -5.10
CA VAL A 490 0.64 -4.77 -4.95
C VAL A 490 0.73 -4.06 -6.30
N HIS A 491 -0.28 -3.26 -6.59
CA HIS A 491 -0.43 -2.39 -7.74
C HIS A 491 -0.64 -0.94 -7.28
N VAL A 492 -0.55 -0.01 -8.23
CA VAL A 492 -0.79 1.43 -8.00
C VAL A 492 -2.28 1.72 -7.87
N CYS A 493 -3.06 1.11 -8.76
CA CYS A 493 -4.51 1.19 -8.81
C CYS A 493 -5.07 0.02 -9.61
N CYS A 494 -6.40 -0.08 -9.61
CA CYS A 494 -7.12 -1.14 -10.30
C CYS A 494 -6.85 -1.24 -11.83
N ARG A 495 -6.24 -0.21 -12.46
CA ARG A 495 -5.86 -0.23 -13.88
C ARG A 495 -4.45 -0.74 -14.15
N SER A 496 -3.57 -0.81 -13.14
CA SER A 496 -2.19 -1.29 -13.27
C SER A 496 -2.03 -2.76 -12.91
N GLN A 497 -3.11 -3.54 -12.91
CA GLN A 497 -3.12 -4.91 -12.40
C GLN A 497 -2.35 -5.92 -13.28
N THR A 498 -1.94 -5.50 -14.48
CA THR A 498 -0.98 -6.26 -15.32
C THR A 498 0.49 -5.99 -14.98
N SER A 499 0.77 -5.01 -14.12
CA SER A 499 2.12 -4.58 -13.76
C SER A 499 2.27 -4.55 -12.23
N PRO A 500 2.55 -5.69 -11.59
CA PRO A 500 2.77 -5.74 -10.15
C PRO A 500 4.04 -4.95 -9.77
N LEU A 501 3.93 -4.17 -8.70
CA LEU A 501 5.04 -3.39 -8.15
C LEU A 501 5.80 -4.13 -7.05
N GLY A 502 5.15 -5.08 -6.37
CA GLY A 502 5.72 -5.81 -5.26
C GLY A 502 4.65 -6.47 -4.40
N ARG A 503 4.88 -6.53 -3.08
CA ARG A 503 4.02 -7.18 -2.08
C ARG A 503 4.00 -6.35 -0.79
N ALA A 504 3.02 -6.60 0.08
CA ALA A 504 2.96 -5.97 1.40
C ALA A 504 2.39 -6.92 2.48
N ASP A 505 2.76 -8.19 2.38
CA ASP A 505 2.51 -9.26 3.36
C ASP A 505 3.50 -9.24 4.55
N SER A 506 4.50 -8.37 4.49
CA SER A 506 5.45 -8.07 5.58
C SER A 506 5.88 -6.61 5.52
N ILE A 507 6.39 -6.08 6.63
CA ILE A 507 6.89 -4.70 6.72
C ILE A 507 8.03 -4.47 5.72
N GLU A 508 8.94 -5.43 5.58
CA GLU A 508 10.06 -5.37 4.64
C GLU A 508 9.58 -5.31 3.19
N ALA A 509 8.63 -6.19 2.82
CA ALA A 509 8.06 -6.21 1.48
C ALA A 509 7.29 -4.92 1.17
N PHE A 510 6.49 -4.43 2.13
CA PHE A 510 5.79 -3.15 2.01
C PHE A 510 6.77 -2.00 1.79
N CYS A 511 7.83 -1.91 2.59
CA CYS A 511 8.84 -0.87 2.46
C CYS A 511 9.55 -0.92 1.10
N ALA A 512 9.94 -2.11 0.64
CA ALA A 512 10.54 -2.31 -0.68
C ALA A 512 9.59 -1.88 -1.80
N THR A 513 8.29 -2.14 -1.64
CA THR A 513 7.27 -1.80 -2.65
C THR A 513 6.93 -0.30 -2.65
N TRP A 514 6.70 0.30 -1.48
CA TRP A 514 6.20 1.68 -1.37
C TRP A 514 7.30 2.74 -1.39
N PHE A 515 8.46 2.44 -0.81
CA PHE A 515 9.60 3.36 -0.76
C PHE A 515 10.69 3.03 -1.77
N GLY A 516 10.68 1.83 -2.36
CA GLY A 516 11.69 1.38 -3.30
C GLY A 516 11.65 2.06 -4.67
N GLN A 517 12.69 1.78 -5.47
CA GLN A 517 13.00 2.51 -6.69
C GLN A 517 11.85 2.50 -7.71
N THR A 518 11.16 1.38 -7.90
CA THR A 518 10.06 1.26 -8.87
C THR A 518 8.93 2.26 -8.59
N MET A 519 8.51 2.41 -7.34
CA MET A 519 7.48 3.38 -6.95
C MET A 519 8.00 4.81 -7.07
N GLN A 520 9.27 5.06 -6.75
CA GLN A 520 9.88 6.39 -6.92
C GLN A 520 9.96 6.79 -8.39
N ASP A 521 10.36 5.88 -9.28
CA ASP A 521 10.42 6.11 -10.74
C ASP A 521 9.03 6.42 -11.30
N LEU A 522 8.01 5.67 -10.85
CA LEU A 522 6.63 5.95 -11.21
C LEU A 522 6.19 7.34 -10.76
N ARG A 523 6.42 7.69 -9.48
CA ARG A 523 6.12 9.02 -8.94
C ARG A 523 6.81 10.13 -9.74
N GLN A 524 8.09 9.95 -10.08
CA GLN A 524 8.85 10.91 -10.89
C GLN A 524 8.27 11.08 -12.30
N SER A 525 7.86 9.99 -12.96
CA SER A 525 7.27 10.04 -14.31
C SER A 525 5.95 10.80 -14.36
N LEU A 526 5.18 10.75 -13.28
CA LEU A 526 3.88 11.40 -13.15
C LEU A 526 3.97 12.85 -12.65
N LEU A 527 5.16 13.37 -12.32
CA LEU A 527 5.33 14.79 -12.04
C LEU A 527 5.08 15.62 -13.31
N ARG A 528 4.32 16.72 -13.18
CA ARG A 528 3.98 17.59 -14.31
C ARG A 528 5.22 18.21 -14.97
N ARG A 529 6.26 18.51 -14.17
CA ARG A 529 7.54 19.10 -14.63
C ARG A 529 8.44 18.13 -15.40
N THR A 530 8.16 16.83 -15.30
CA THR A 530 9.03 15.79 -15.86
C THR A 530 8.73 15.58 -17.34
N SER A 531 9.77 15.28 -18.14
CA SER A 531 9.65 14.92 -19.56
C SER A 531 9.88 13.42 -19.83
N THR A 532 10.06 12.62 -18.77
CA THR A 532 10.28 11.17 -18.87
C THR A 532 9.00 10.43 -19.21
N ALA A 533 9.17 9.23 -19.75
CA ALA A 533 8.05 8.39 -20.10
C ALA A 533 7.30 7.87 -18.87
N ASN A 534 6.00 7.59 -19.05
CA ASN A 534 5.23 6.90 -18.01
C ASN A 534 5.82 5.49 -17.81
N VAL A 535 6.20 5.16 -16.58
CA VAL A 535 6.86 3.88 -16.26
C VAL A 535 5.95 2.68 -16.53
N LEU A 536 4.63 2.87 -16.34
CA LEU A 536 3.63 1.84 -16.59
C LEU A 536 2.85 2.17 -17.87
N PRO A 537 2.75 1.25 -18.84
CA PRO A 537 1.94 1.43 -20.06
C PRO A 537 0.48 1.82 -19.77
N GLU A 538 -0.09 1.26 -18.71
CA GLU A 538 -1.46 1.49 -18.27
C GLU A 538 -1.64 2.93 -17.75
N CYS A 539 -0.63 3.47 -17.08
CA CYS A 539 -0.61 4.88 -16.69
C CYS A 539 -0.54 5.78 -17.92
N ALA A 540 0.17 5.37 -18.98
CA ALA A 540 0.25 6.13 -20.23
C ALA A 540 -1.11 6.27 -20.91
N VAL A 541 -1.85 5.17 -21.02
CA VAL A 541 -3.22 5.16 -21.55
C VAL A 541 -4.12 6.05 -20.70
N CYS A 542 -4.04 5.96 -19.37
CA CYS A 542 -4.87 6.79 -18.50
C CYS A 542 -4.57 8.28 -18.63
N VAL A 543 -3.29 8.68 -18.69
CA VAL A 543 -2.93 10.09 -18.87
C VAL A 543 -3.51 10.63 -20.17
N GLU A 544 -3.43 9.86 -21.26
CA GLU A 544 -4.02 10.21 -22.54
C GLU A 544 -5.54 10.34 -22.44
N SER A 545 -6.23 9.32 -21.93
CA SER A 545 -7.69 9.31 -21.85
C SER A 545 -8.26 10.43 -20.97
N PHE A 546 -7.65 10.71 -19.81
CA PHE A 546 -8.21 11.67 -18.85
C PHE A 546 -7.77 13.11 -19.07
N THR A 547 -6.59 13.34 -19.64
CA THR A 547 -6.04 14.70 -19.78
C THR A 547 -5.99 15.18 -21.21
N GLY A 548 -6.21 14.29 -22.19
CA GLY A 548 -6.00 14.56 -23.61
C GLY A 548 -4.53 14.82 -23.98
N GLN A 549 -3.60 14.72 -23.02
CA GLN A 549 -2.18 14.84 -23.29
C GLN A 549 -1.72 13.54 -23.93
N PRO A 550 -1.05 13.57 -25.09
CA PRO A 550 -0.50 12.34 -25.65
C PRO A 550 0.38 11.69 -24.59
N PRO A 551 0.40 10.35 -24.52
CA PRO A 551 1.24 9.67 -23.57
C PRO A 551 2.65 10.19 -23.76
N ARG A 552 3.36 10.42 -22.66
CA ARG A 552 4.77 10.80 -22.69
C ARG A 552 5.52 9.56 -23.18
N THR A 553 5.46 9.28 -24.47
CA THR A 553 6.05 8.09 -25.13
C THR A 553 7.24 8.46 -25.99
N THR A 554 7.79 9.65 -25.77
CA THR A 554 8.96 10.09 -26.52
C THR A 554 9.80 10.97 -25.62
N ILE A 555 10.90 10.41 -25.11
CA ILE A 555 12.08 11.25 -24.92
C ILE A 555 12.32 11.94 -26.26
N ALA A 556 12.57 13.25 -26.23
CA ALA A 556 13.09 13.93 -27.40
C ALA A 556 14.45 13.31 -27.76
N LEU A 557 14.43 12.33 -28.66
CA LEU A 557 15.65 11.73 -29.21
C LEU A 557 16.51 12.86 -29.81
N PRO A 558 17.85 12.74 -29.79
CA PRO A 558 18.73 13.71 -30.43
C PRO A 558 18.25 14.04 -31.85
N LYS A 559 18.27 15.32 -32.23
CA LYS A 559 17.80 15.77 -33.54
C LYS A 559 18.50 14.96 -34.65
N GLY A 560 17.71 14.23 -35.45
CA GLY A 560 18.21 13.32 -36.49
C GLY A 560 18.24 11.83 -36.10
N SER A 561 17.72 11.44 -34.94
CA SER A 561 17.55 10.03 -34.56
C SER A 561 16.45 9.35 -35.36
N ILE A 562 16.60 8.04 -35.60
CA ILE A 562 15.70 7.22 -36.40
C ILE A 562 15.04 6.19 -35.48
N THR A 563 13.72 6.29 -35.30
CA THR A 563 12.95 5.23 -34.62
C THR A 563 12.80 4.03 -35.54
N LEU A 564 13.22 2.86 -35.08
CA LEU A 564 13.12 1.61 -35.82
C LEU A 564 11.72 1.03 -35.60
N ARG A 565 11.00 0.79 -36.70
CA ARG A 565 9.60 0.34 -36.66
C ARG A 565 9.49 -1.16 -36.88
N ARG A 566 8.61 -1.78 -36.09
CA ARG A 566 8.15 -3.16 -36.29
C ARG A 566 7.28 -3.27 -37.56
N PRO A 567 7.19 -4.46 -38.18
CA PRO A 567 7.90 -5.68 -37.80
C PRO A 567 9.35 -5.70 -38.30
N PHE A 568 10.26 -6.18 -37.45
CA PHE A 568 11.64 -6.47 -37.80
C PHE A 568 11.74 -7.84 -38.48
N LEU A 569 12.61 -7.95 -39.48
CA LEU A 569 12.83 -9.19 -40.22
C LEU A 569 13.74 -10.11 -39.41
N ALA A 570 13.34 -11.36 -39.19
CA ALA A 570 14.18 -12.34 -38.48
C ALA A 570 15.39 -12.73 -39.35
N ASP A 571 16.58 -12.79 -38.76
CA ASP A 571 17.86 -13.08 -39.43
C ASP A 571 18.60 -14.27 -38.79
N GLY A 572 17.87 -15.15 -38.12
CA GLY A 572 18.38 -16.35 -37.44
C GLY A 572 18.76 -16.11 -35.97
N GLY A 573 18.54 -17.13 -35.14
CA GLY A 573 18.83 -17.06 -33.70
C GLY A 573 18.15 -15.87 -33.00
N HIS A 574 18.92 -15.07 -32.27
CA HIS A 574 18.46 -13.85 -31.59
C HIS A 574 18.47 -12.59 -32.47
N CYS A 575 18.94 -12.69 -33.73
CA CYS A 575 19.13 -11.56 -34.62
C CYS A 575 17.84 -11.18 -35.36
N VAL A 576 17.52 -9.88 -35.31
CA VAL A 576 16.56 -9.25 -36.22
C VAL A 576 17.25 -8.16 -37.01
N LEU A 577 16.72 -7.86 -38.20
CA LEU A 577 17.20 -6.81 -39.07
C LEU A 577 16.11 -5.83 -39.47
N VAL A 578 16.53 -4.59 -39.70
CA VAL A 578 15.70 -3.53 -40.29
C VAL A 578 16.47 -2.77 -41.36
N ASN A 579 15.79 -2.47 -42.47
CA ASN A 579 16.32 -1.62 -43.53
C ASN A 579 16.06 -0.15 -43.18
N LEU A 580 17.10 0.67 -43.21
CA LEU A 580 16.98 2.11 -43.02
C LEU A 580 16.48 2.77 -44.32
N PRO A 581 15.63 3.80 -44.25
CA PRO A 581 15.05 4.46 -45.43
C PRO A 581 16.15 5.09 -46.32
N GLY A 582 15.92 5.15 -47.64
CA GLY A 582 16.90 5.48 -48.70
C GLY A 582 17.53 6.89 -48.72
N GLN A 583 17.41 7.66 -47.63
CA GLN A 583 18.15 8.91 -47.38
C GLN A 583 18.91 8.88 -46.04
N SER A 584 18.99 7.71 -45.39
CA SER A 584 19.72 7.52 -44.14
C SER A 584 21.24 7.64 -44.39
N PRO A 585 22.02 8.10 -43.40
CA PRO A 585 23.39 8.54 -43.64
C PRO A 585 24.28 7.41 -44.18
N PRO A 586 25.22 7.71 -45.11
CA PRO A 586 26.03 6.72 -45.82
C PRO A 586 27.18 6.12 -44.96
N TRP A 587 26.97 5.90 -43.66
CA TRP A 587 28.04 5.62 -42.69
C TRP A 587 27.78 4.40 -41.81
N GLY A 588 27.15 3.36 -42.35
CA GLY A 588 27.22 2.02 -41.76
C GLY A 588 28.61 1.41 -41.96
N ASP A 589 28.92 0.38 -41.19
CA ASP A 589 30.15 -0.41 -41.32
C ASP A 589 30.18 -1.14 -42.67
N THR A 590 31.39 -1.40 -43.17
CA THR A 590 31.66 -2.24 -44.34
C THR A 590 32.83 -3.18 -44.08
N CYS A 591 33.10 -4.12 -45.00
CA CYS A 591 34.26 -4.99 -44.90
C CYS A 591 35.58 -4.20 -44.86
N GLU A 592 35.64 -3.08 -45.57
CA GLU A 592 36.81 -2.20 -45.62
C GLU A 592 36.92 -1.27 -44.39
N SER A 593 35.83 -1.08 -43.64
CA SER A 593 35.77 -0.18 -42.47
C SER A 593 34.76 -0.71 -41.44
N PRO A 594 35.14 -1.73 -40.64
CA PRO A 594 34.22 -2.50 -39.79
C PRO A 594 33.74 -1.76 -38.53
N ASP A 595 34.36 -0.62 -38.19
CA ASP A 595 34.06 0.20 -37.01
C ASP A 595 33.72 1.67 -37.38
N TRP A 596 33.30 1.89 -38.63
CA TRP A 596 33.05 3.22 -39.18
C TRP A 596 31.84 3.90 -38.52
N SER A 597 30.82 3.13 -38.18
CA SER A 597 29.57 3.69 -37.71
C SER A 597 29.70 4.33 -36.33
N ARG A 598 29.25 5.58 -36.21
CA ARG A 598 29.22 6.30 -34.93
C ARG A 598 27.83 6.35 -34.29
N TRP A 599 26.89 5.55 -34.81
CA TRP A 599 25.51 5.53 -34.36
C TRP A 599 25.33 4.55 -33.21
N THR A 600 24.55 4.96 -32.22
CA THR A 600 24.24 4.14 -31.05
C THR A 600 22.81 3.64 -31.13
N LEU A 601 22.63 2.33 -31.04
CA LEU A 601 21.31 1.72 -30.92
C LEU A 601 20.85 1.79 -29.45
N TYR A 602 19.62 2.21 -29.24
CA TYR A 602 18.97 2.24 -27.94
C TYR A 602 17.82 1.24 -27.91
N GLU A 603 17.70 0.54 -26.79
CA GLU A 603 16.50 -0.18 -26.37
C GLU A 603 15.88 0.62 -25.22
N ASP A 604 14.68 1.14 -25.49
CA ASP A 604 13.99 2.16 -24.71
C ASP A 604 14.89 3.38 -24.47
N GLU A 605 15.60 3.41 -23.34
CA GLU A 605 16.49 4.51 -22.91
C GLU A 605 17.95 4.06 -22.74
N ARG A 606 18.24 2.76 -22.86
CA ARG A 606 19.57 2.20 -22.60
C ARG A 606 20.31 1.93 -23.91
N PRO A 607 21.58 2.38 -24.03
CA PRO A 607 22.37 2.01 -25.19
C PRO A 607 22.58 0.50 -25.18
N LEU A 608 22.24 -0.12 -26.31
CA LEU A 608 22.57 -1.50 -26.57
C LEU A 608 24.05 -1.64 -26.94
N GLY A 609 24.59 -2.82 -26.71
CA GLY A 609 25.92 -3.17 -27.16
C GLY A 609 26.28 -4.61 -26.78
N PRO A 610 27.46 -5.09 -27.20
CA PRO A 610 28.48 -4.38 -27.99
C PRO A 610 28.04 -3.92 -29.40
N ALA A 611 28.45 -2.71 -29.78
CA ALA A 611 28.33 -2.21 -31.16
C ALA A 611 29.36 -2.88 -32.08
N HIS A 612 29.15 -2.83 -33.40
CA HIS A 612 30.04 -3.44 -34.41
C HIS A 612 30.22 -4.96 -34.25
N SER A 613 29.24 -5.63 -33.64
CA SER A 613 29.31 -7.08 -33.42
C SER A 613 29.24 -7.84 -34.75
N GLN A 614 29.99 -8.93 -34.86
CA GLN A 614 29.84 -9.83 -36.02
C GLN A 614 28.42 -10.38 -36.06
N HIS A 615 27.83 -10.50 -37.25
CA HIS A 615 26.44 -10.97 -37.37
C HIS A 615 26.24 -12.37 -36.80
N VAL A 616 27.28 -13.21 -36.83
CA VAL A 616 27.26 -14.53 -36.20
C VAL A 616 27.05 -14.43 -34.69
N GLU A 617 27.75 -13.52 -34.01
CA GLU A 617 27.61 -13.29 -32.55
C GLU A 617 26.23 -12.72 -32.19
N ILE A 618 25.65 -11.87 -33.04
CA ILE A 618 24.29 -11.35 -32.83
C ILE A 618 23.27 -12.50 -32.90
N ARG A 619 23.48 -13.46 -33.82
CA ARG A 619 22.59 -14.64 -33.98
C ARG A 619 22.76 -15.62 -32.82
N SER A 620 24.00 -15.94 -32.43
CA SER A 620 24.29 -16.98 -31.43
C SER A 620 24.11 -16.49 -29.99
N ASP A 621 24.66 -15.34 -29.66
CA ASP A 621 24.81 -14.88 -28.27
C ASP A 621 23.77 -13.82 -27.93
N GLY A 622 23.47 -12.95 -28.91
CA GLY A 622 22.57 -11.82 -28.76
C GLY A 622 23.00 -10.88 -27.63
N GLY A 623 22.15 -10.63 -26.64
CA GLY A 623 22.48 -9.88 -25.42
C GLY A 623 22.65 -8.38 -25.63
N GLY A 624 21.90 -7.80 -26.58
CA GLY A 624 22.00 -6.38 -26.94
C GLY A 624 23.07 -6.08 -27.99
N ARG A 625 23.75 -7.09 -28.53
CA ARG A 625 24.71 -6.91 -29.63
C ARG A 625 24.01 -6.34 -30.87
N TYR A 626 24.69 -5.43 -31.56
CA TYR A 626 24.21 -4.89 -32.82
C TYR A 626 25.33 -4.51 -33.79
N SER A 627 24.96 -4.43 -35.08
CA SER A 627 25.79 -3.97 -36.19
C SER A 627 24.97 -3.04 -37.08
N HIS A 628 25.43 -1.82 -37.28
CA HIS A 628 24.89 -0.91 -38.28
C HIS A 628 25.70 -1.12 -39.57
N TRP A 629 25.25 -2.05 -40.41
CA TRP A 629 25.94 -2.50 -41.60
C TRP A 629 25.34 -1.86 -42.85
N GLN A 630 26.09 -1.02 -43.54
CA GLN A 630 25.61 -0.25 -44.70
C GLN A 630 24.29 0.50 -44.39
N THR A 631 23.17 0.09 -45.02
CA THR A 631 21.83 0.67 -44.82
C THR A 631 20.94 -0.17 -43.92
N LYS A 632 21.51 -1.12 -43.16
CA LYS A 632 20.78 -2.07 -42.33
C LYS A 632 21.27 -2.03 -40.89
N VAL A 633 20.38 -2.30 -39.95
CA VAL A 633 20.75 -2.54 -38.56
C VAL A 633 20.38 -3.97 -38.22
N TYR A 634 21.39 -4.76 -37.87
CA TYR A 634 21.27 -6.11 -37.31
C TYR A 634 21.40 -5.98 -35.80
N PHE A 635 20.47 -6.53 -35.02
CA PHE A 635 20.53 -6.42 -33.57
C PHE A 635 19.75 -7.52 -32.84
N SER A 636 20.02 -7.64 -31.56
CA SER A 636 19.27 -8.43 -30.58
C SER A 636 18.80 -7.52 -29.43
N SER A 637 17.74 -7.91 -28.73
CA SER A 637 17.36 -7.24 -27.48
C SER A 637 18.36 -7.53 -26.37
N SER A 638 18.37 -6.70 -25.31
CA SER A 638 19.32 -6.87 -24.20
C SER A 638 19.20 -8.21 -23.45
N ASP A 639 18.02 -8.83 -23.49
CA ASP A 639 17.68 -10.08 -22.81
C ASP A 639 17.28 -11.21 -23.78
N ASN A 640 17.58 -11.05 -25.07
CA ASN A 640 17.26 -12.02 -26.13
C ASN A 640 15.77 -12.30 -26.37
N SER A 641 14.86 -11.57 -25.71
CA SER A 641 13.43 -11.56 -26.05
C SER A 641 13.21 -11.03 -27.47
N SER A 642 12.21 -11.53 -28.21
CA SER A 642 12.00 -11.08 -29.60
C SER A 642 11.64 -9.59 -29.65
N PRO A 643 12.40 -8.74 -30.39
CA PRO A 643 12.09 -7.32 -30.55
C PRO A 643 10.73 -7.02 -31.17
N ASN A 644 10.11 -8.01 -31.83
CA ASN A 644 8.76 -7.89 -32.38
C ASN A 644 7.67 -7.98 -31.31
N THR A 645 7.91 -8.74 -30.23
CA THR A 645 6.90 -9.07 -29.22
C THR A 645 7.19 -8.48 -27.84
N ASN A 646 8.44 -8.12 -27.53
CA ASN A 646 8.87 -7.65 -26.21
C ASN A 646 8.41 -6.22 -25.84
N ARG A 647 7.59 -5.59 -26.71
CA ARG A 647 6.97 -4.27 -26.55
C ARG A 647 7.94 -3.10 -26.34
N ARG A 648 9.27 -3.31 -26.37
CA ARG A 648 10.29 -2.26 -26.25
C ARG A 648 10.38 -1.38 -27.50
N LEU A 649 10.93 -0.18 -27.34
CA LEU A 649 11.18 0.77 -28.40
C LEU A 649 12.65 0.73 -28.82
N TYR A 650 12.91 0.65 -30.13
CA TYR A 650 14.29 0.65 -30.64
C TYR A 650 14.56 1.91 -31.45
N SER A 651 15.63 2.62 -31.12
CA SER A 651 15.99 3.88 -31.79
C SER A 651 17.48 3.95 -32.11
N LEU A 652 17.81 4.30 -33.34
CA LEU A 652 19.19 4.53 -33.77
C LEU A 652 19.50 6.04 -33.66
N CYS A 653 20.46 6.41 -32.82
CA CYS A 653 20.79 7.80 -32.52
C CYS A 653 22.14 8.22 -33.12
N PRO A 654 22.27 9.42 -33.70
CA PRO A 654 23.54 9.91 -34.20
C PRO A 654 24.51 10.21 -33.04
N PRO A 655 25.83 10.19 -33.28
CA PRO A 655 26.80 10.57 -32.27
C PRO A 655 26.51 11.99 -31.76
N LYS A 656 26.57 12.19 -30.45
CA LYS A 656 26.46 13.54 -29.86
C LYS A 656 27.53 14.43 -30.49
N ALA A 657 27.11 15.46 -31.22
CA ALA A 657 28.02 16.42 -31.82
C ALA A 657 28.78 17.16 -30.70
N LYS A 658 30.01 16.73 -30.38
CA LYS A 658 30.96 17.62 -29.71
C LYS A 658 31.14 18.82 -30.63
N GLY A 659 30.68 19.99 -30.20
CA GLY A 659 30.36 21.16 -31.01
C GLY A 659 31.48 21.75 -31.90
N VAL A 660 32.66 21.12 -31.96
CA VAL A 660 33.80 21.49 -32.79
C VAL A 660 33.82 20.71 -34.11
N VAL A 661 33.56 19.39 -34.10
CA VAL A 661 33.66 18.54 -35.30
C VAL A 661 32.52 18.81 -36.29
N ALA A 662 31.29 19.00 -35.80
CA ALA A 662 30.16 19.40 -36.65
C ALA A 662 30.27 20.85 -37.18
N ARG A 663 31.11 21.69 -36.56
CA ARG A 663 31.46 23.02 -37.07
C ARG A 663 32.53 22.92 -38.16
N LEU A 664 33.55 22.08 -37.96
CA LEU A 664 34.60 21.79 -38.94
C LEU A 664 34.07 21.09 -40.19
N LEU A 665 33.18 20.09 -40.06
CA LEU A 665 32.57 19.41 -41.21
C LEU A 665 31.69 20.37 -42.05
N ARG A 666 30.90 21.23 -41.40
CA ARG A 666 30.10 22.26 -42.08
C ARG A 666 30.96 23.38 -42.68
N TRP A 667 32.13 23.63 -42.13
CA TRP A 667 33.11 24.58 -42.69
C TRP A 667 33.82 23.96 -43.91
N TRP A 668 34.17 22.67 -43.85
CA TRP A 668 34.87 21.95 -44.92
C TRP A 668 33.96 21.72 -46.13
N GLN A 669 32.73 21.25 -45.93
CA GLN A 669 31.72 21.06 -46.99
C GLN A 669 31.36 22.34 -47.75
N ARG A 670 31.50 23.53 -47.13
CA ARG A 670 31.28 24.82 -47.82
C ARG A 670 32.45 25.28 -48.69
N ARG A 671 33.62 24.65 -48.57
CA ARG A 671 34.84 25.02 -49.31
C ARG A 671 35.22 24.04 -50.41
N THR A 672 34.68 22.83 -50.39
CA THR A 672 34.99 21.78 -51.38
C THR A 672 33.81 21.41 -52.29
N GLY A 673 32.70 22.16 -52.20
CA GLY A 673 31.51 22.00 -53.05
C GLY A 673 31.33 23.17 -53.99
#